data_AF-A0AAV9FXY8-F1
#
_entry.id   AF-A0AAV9FXY8-F1
#
_cell.length_a   1.000
_cell.length_b   1.000
_cell.length_c   1.000
_cell.angle_alpha   90.00
_cell.angle_beta   90.00
_cell.angle_gamma   90.00
#
_symmetry.space_group_name_H-M   'P 1'
#
loop_
_entity.id
_entity.type
_entity.pdbx_description
1 polymer ?
#
loop_
_entity_poly.entity_id
_entity_poly.type
_entity_poly.pdbx_seq_one_letter_code
_entity_poly.pdbx_strand_id
1 'polypeptide(L)'
;MSAYSSVLTAEEKEHFLTHGWMKIPNAFTKEQSEWVTGNVWTRLGFDPEDKTTWTRLRTNMPSHHDFDASDFAPRAWAAICELCGGEDRVNPASKMWKDSLIVNLGTAEGEGKPMAPRDLDGWHVDGDFFVHYLDSPEQGLLVTPLFTDIASSGGGTMICPEAIPKVAKHLYDHPEGVSPRMTPRGEPGFCEEPDLAWFKSVARSCDNFVEATGNVGDVYLMHPLMLHSASDNALRNVRIITNPPVSLKEPFRFDREDGNYSLVEQVTMRALSGRNLKEWKIAMPREGVVPERVRIQEQMKREEEERLAAGNFASASFQQHPLIPPRYLLTKTRTYGKMGDSDSDDYWVEQPELAPNDPMRSFLPTSFGQKSKEANIAAQIEQTRRQVPQPAAPKKTRPDAERDSDDDSDDDSDDSEDDTERFPVSHEIVLKTHDRVITSISLDPAGGRLITGSLDSNVNLHDFSAMTPTTLRAFKTVDPWETKKSAKTSESHPIQHLEFSRLSGSVFLCITAHPQAKILSRDGDVLTEFVKGDMYLRDMNNTKGHVGEIATGTWHPSDPNLCVTAGADSTLRIWDINNKRSQKEVIVFKSKVAGCAGRTRMTAVAWGAPAQGGNPILVASALDGSLVMYSGNGPFHRPTAEIREAHRADTWTGGVDISSDGRMVVTRGGDGLIKLWDTRKFKEPLIKVEHPSTSDRFPMTNIRYSPNSSSIITGSASGDLHILNPGNLRPELVTPITPGAPVVVVEWHPKLNQIITGSANAETHILYSPTSSTRGALEVMSRAPKKRHVDDDPNFTTDQSAGISGDSIISPGAMAGTKRGGVTASGKSRDPRRPQVQQITPFMRSQPDEKHVAENIPLSRMLHEDPREALLKYADVANKDPKFTAAWRATQPVTQYAELSDDEADEGPDKKKVKR
;
A
#
# COMPACT_ATOMS: atom_id res chain seq x y z
N MET A 1 8.15 -37.79 0.66
CA MET A 1 8.45 -37.99 -0.77
C MET A 1 7.13 -38.08 -1.51
N SER A 2 6.62 -36.94 -1.98
CA SER A 2 5.48 -36.92 -2.90
C SER A 2 6.07 -36.89 -4.31
N ALA A 3 5.82 -37.93 -5.09
CA ALA A 3 6.26 -38.04 -6.47
C ALA A 3 5.45 -37.04 -7.31
N TYR A 4 6.00 -35.84 -7.54
CA TYR A 4 5.54 -35.02 -8.66
C TYR A 4 5.87 -35.79 -9.94
N SER A 5 4.86 -36.08 -10.76
CA SER A 5 5.10 -36.53 -12.13
C SER A 5 5.91 -35.44 -12.83
N SER A 6 7.10 -35.80 -13.32
CA SER A 6 7.96 -34.95 -14.15
C SER A 6 7.13 -34.21 -15.20
N VAL A 7 7.14 -32.87 -15.17
CA VAL A 7 6.40 -32.04 -16.14
C VAL A 7 7.19 -31.90 -17.43
N LEU A 8 8.53 -31.91 -17.31
CA LEU A 8 9.46 -31.89 -18.43
C LEU A 8 9.72 -33.30 -18.95
N THR A 9 9.71 -33.46 -20.27
CA THR A 9 10.14 -34.67 -20.96
C THR A 9 11.66 -34.83 -20.88
N ALA A 10 12.17 -36.05 -21.10
CA ALA A 10 13.61 -36.30 -21.11
C ALA A 10 14.34 -35.48 -22.19
N GLU A 11 13.71 -35.28 -23.35
CA GLU A 11 14.24 -34.48 -24.46
C GLU A 11 14.32 -33.00 -24.10
N GLU A 12 13.28 -32.44 -23.47
CA GLU A 12 13.28 -31.06 -22.98
C GLU A 12 14.38 -30.82 -21.93
N LYS A 13 14.60 -31.79 -21.03
CA LYS A 13 15.68 -31.73 -20.04
C LYS A 13 17.06 -31.76 -20.69
N GLU A 14 17.29 -32.65 -21.65
CA GLU A 14 18.58 -32.73 -22.35
C GLU A 14 18.83 -31.49 -23.21
N HIS A 15 17.78 -30.94 -23.84
CA HIS A 15 17.87 -29.67 -24.57
C HIS A 15 18.30 -28.52 -23.66
N PHE A 16 17.67 -28.38 -22.49
CA PHE A 16 18.07 -27.37 -21.51
C PHE A 16 19.50 -27.60 -20.99
N LEU A 17 19.90 -28.85 -20.73
CA LEU A 17 21.25 -29.19 -20.29
C LEU A 17 22.32 -28.89 -21.34
N THR A 18 21.97 -28.95 -22.63
CA THR A 18 22.88 -28.71 -23.75
C THR A 18 22.96 -27.22 -24.12
N HIS A 19 21.83 -26.53 -24.13
CA HIS A 19 21.74 -25.16 -24.64
C HIS A 19 21.48 -24.09 -23.55
N GLY A 20 21.11 -24.49 -22.34
CA GLY A 20 20.79 -23.57 -21.25
C GLY A 20 19.49 -22.79 -21.44
N TRP A 21 18.62 -23.19 -22.37
CA TRP A 21 17.30 -22.60 -22.53
C TRP A 21 16.29 -23.64 -23.02
N MET A 22 15.01 -23.31 -22.91
CA MET A 22 13.92 -24.08 -23.50
C MET A 22 12.69 -23.19 -23.75
N LYS A 23 11.81 -23.63 -24.63
CA LYS A 23 10.51 -23.00 -24.88
C LYS A 23 9.38 -23.92 -24.43
N ILE A 24 8.47 -23.41 -23.61
CA ILE A 24 7.21 -24.06 -23.23
C ILE A 24 6.10 -23.51 -24.13
N PRO A 25 5.59 -24.30 -25.10
CA PRO A 25 4.56 -23.83 -26.00
C PRO A 25 3.19 -23.77 -25.31
N ASN A 26 2.37 -22.78 -25.68
CA ASN A 26 0.98 -22.63 -25.21
C ASN A 26 0.85 -22.75 -23.67
N ALA A 27 1.72 -22.07 -22.92
CA ALA A 27 1.71 -22.10 -21.47
C ALA A 27 0.51 -21.34 -20.87
N PHE A 28 -0.01 -20.34 -21.58
CA PHE A 28 -1.22 -19.58 -21.25
C PHE A 28 -2.01 -19.25 -22.53
N THR A 29 -3.29 -18.88 -22.39
CA THR A 29 -4.19 -18.65 -23.52
C THR A 29 -4.09 -17.23 -24.08
N LYS A 30 -4.65 -17.02 -25.28
CA LYS A 30 -4.72 -15.69 -25.89
C LYS A 30 -5.61 -14.74 -25.09
N GLU A 31 -6.73 -15.21 -24.53
CA GLU A 31 -7.61 -14.38 -23.69
C GLU A 31 -6.89 -13.92 -22.41
N GLN A 32 -6.08 -14.80 -21.81
CA GLN A 32 -5.21 -14.44 -20.68
C GLN A 32 -4.19 -13.37 -21.08
N SER A 33 -3.64 -13.43 -22.29
CA SER A 33 -2.73 -12.41 -22.83
C SER A 33 -3.42 -11.05 -23.03
N GLU A 34 -4.62 -11.05 -23.60
CA GLU A 34 -5.42 -9.84 -23.85
C GLU A 34 -5.78 -9.12 -22.54
N TRP A 35 -6.02 -9.87 -21.46
CA TRP A 35 -6.24 -9.29 -20.13
C TRP A 35 -5.01 -8.52 -19.62
N VAL A 36 -3.80 -9.08 -19.79
CA VAL A 36 -2.55 -8.41 -19.37
C VAL A 36 -2.21 -7.21 -20.26
N THR A 37 -2.47 -7.31 -21.56
CA THR A 37 -2.04 -6.32 -22.57
C THR A 37 -3.10 -5.28 -22.94
N GLY A 38 -4.34 -5.42 -22.46
CA GLY A 38 -5.49 -4.64 -22.92
C GLY A 38 -5.37 -3.12 -22.75
N ASN A 39 -4.53 -2.64 -21.82
CA ASN A 39 -4.31 -1.21 -21.58
C ASN A 39 -2.95 -0.70 -22.08
N VAL A 40 -2.19 -1.50 -22.85
CA VAL A 40 -0.81 -1.19 -23.25
C VAL A 40 -0.72 0.11 -24.04
N TRP A 41 -1.61 0.34 -25.00
CA TRP A 41 -1.59 1.53 -25.85
C TRP A 41 -1.94 2.80 -25.09
N THR A 42 -2.94 2.74 -24.21
CA THR A 42 -3.30 3.84 -23.30
C THR A 42 -2.14 4.19 -22.38
N ARG A 43 -1.46 3.19 -21.83
CA ARG A 43 -0.27 3.39 -20.98
C ARG A 43 0.90 3.97 -21.76
N LEU A 44 1.14 3.54 -23.00
CA LEU A 44 2.18 4.12 -23.86
C LEU A 44 1.85 5.55 -24.32
N GLY A 45 0.56 5.90 -24.43
CA GLY A 45 0.12 7.15 -25.05
C GLY A 45 0.33 7.18 -26.56
N PHE A 46 0.32 6.00 -27.20
CA PHE A 46 0.48 5.82 -28.64
C PHE A 46 -0.79 5.24 -29.25
N ASP A 47 -0.99 5.49 -30.54
CA ASP A 47 -2.10 4.93 -31.30
C ASP A 47 -1.65 3.59 -31.93
N PRO A 48 -2.37 2.47 -31.71
CA PRO A 48 -2.05 1.18 -32.33
C PRO A 48 -2.09 1.19 -33.86
N GLU A 49 -2.93 2.03 -34.47
CA GLU A 49 -3.14 2.05 -35.92
C GLU A 49 -2.26 3.10 -36.62
N ASP A 50 -1.78 4.11 -35.88
CA ASP A 50 -0.86 5.12 -36.40
C ASP A 50 0.58 4.92 -35.89
N LYS A 51 1.37 4.19 -36.69
CA LYS A 51 2.79 3.95 -36.42
C LYS A 51 3.64 5.23 -36.32
N THR A 52 3.18 6.38 -36.82
CA THR A 52 3.93 7.64 -36.67
C THR A 52 3.98 8.13 -35.22
N THR A 53 3.02 7.69 -34.40
CA THR A 53 3.00 7.96 -32.96
C THR A 53 4.02 7.14 -32.17
N TRP A 54 4.55 6.05 -32.75
CA TRP A 54 5.50 5.13 -32.11
C TRP A 54 6.92 5.73 -32.11
N THR A 55 7.12 6.70 -31.22
CA THR A 55 8.35 7.50 -31.15
C THR A 55 9.52 6.79 -30.46
N ARG A 56 9.27 5.67 -29.78
CA ARG A 56 10.26 4.94 -28.98
C ARG A 56 10.43 3.52 -29.50
N LEU A 57 11.68 3.09 -29.71
CA LEU A 57 12.03 1.72 -30.09
C LEU A 57 11.50 0.69 -29.08
N ARG A 58 11.80 0.92 -27.80
CA ARG A 58 11.49 0.00 -26.71
C ARG A 58 11.13 0.77 -25.45
N THR A 59 10.10 0.30 -24.74
CA THR A 59 9.65 0.87 -23.47
C THR A 59 9.53 -0.24 -22.42
N ASN A 60 10.19 -0.06 -21.28
CA ASN A 60 10.08 -0.95 -20.12
C ASN A 60 9.05 -0.36 -19.15
N MET A 61 7.82 -0.82 -19.27
CA MET A 61 6.67 -0.26 -18.56
C MET A 61 6.65 -0.70 -17.07
N PRO A 62 6.23 0.17 -16.15
CA PRO A 62 6.03 -0.16 -14.74
C PRO A 62 4.79 -1.06 -14.54
N SER A 63 4.75 -1.83 -13.45
CA SER A 63 3.61 -2.71 -13.13
C SER A 63 2.42 -1.97 -12.50
N HIS A 64 1.22 -2.38 -12.88
CA HIS A 64 -0.08 -2.04 -12.29
C HIS A 64 -0.80 -3.25 -11.68
N HIS A 65 -0.57 -4.46 -12.19
CA HIS A 65 -1.21 -5.70 -11.75
C HIS A 65 -0.20 -6.82 -11.49
N ASP A 66 -0.47 -7.59 -10.43
CA ASP A 66 0.25 -8.81 -10.10
C ASP A 66 -0.71 -10.01 -10.22
N PHE A 67 -0.22 -11.15 -10.74
CA PHE A 67 -1.01 -12.36 -10.94
C PHE A 67 -0.18 -13.62 -10.66
N ASP A 68 -0.86 -14.70 -10.23
CA ASP A 68 -0.22 -15.95 -9.83
C ASP A 68 0.13 -16.81 -11.06
N ALA A 69 1.41 -17.10 -11.26
CA ALA A 69 1.91 -17.88 -12.38
C ALA A 69 1.48 -19.34 -12.35
N SER A 70 1.21 -19.94 -11.18
CA SER A 70 0.70 -21.33 -11.15
C SER A 70 -0.70 -21.44 -11.69
N ASP A 71 -1.48 -20.38 -11.58
CA ASP A 71 -2.86 -20.35 -12.03
C ASP A 71 -2.93 -19.84 -13.47
N PHE A 72 -2.10 -18.84 -13.79
CA PHE A 72 -2.04 -18.24 -15.12
C PHE A 72 -1.34 -19.14 -16.16
N ALA A 73 -0.20 -19.73 -15.80
CA ALA A 73 0.61 -20.58 -16.68
C ALA A 73 1.13 -21.83 -15.93
N PRO A 74 0.24 -22.76 -15.51
CA PRO A 74 0.57 -23.87 -14.62
C PRO A 74 1.74 -24.74 -15.10
N ARG A 75 1.79 -25.04 -16.41
CA ARG A 75 2.87 -25.84 -17.00
C ARG A 75 4.21 -25.12 -16.94
N ALA A 76 4.24 -23.80 -17.18
CA ALA A 76 5.46 -23.01 -17.07
C ALA A 76 5.93 -22.91 -15.61
N TRP A 77 5.03 -22.67 -14.65
CA TRP A 77 5.39 -22.65 -13.23
C TRP A 77 5.97 -23.98 -12.75
N ALA A 78 5.35 -25.10 -13.13
CA ALA A 78 5.87 -26.41 -12.76
C ALA A 78 7.22 -26.72 -13.41
N ALA A 79 7.43 -26.32 -14.67
CA ALA A 79 8.74 -26.41 -15.34
C ALA A 79 9.82 -25.57 -14.65
N ILE A 80 9.50 -24.34 -14.21
CA ILE A 80 10.41 -23.49 -13.42
C ILE A 80 10.84 -24.22 -12.15
N CYS A 81 9.88 -24.74 -11.39
CA CYS A 81 10.15 -25.48 -10.16
C CYS A 81 11.03 -26.70 -10.42
N GLU A 82 10.78 -27.44 -11.49
CA GLU A 82 11.55 -28.62 -11.86
C GLU A 82 13.00 -28.27 -12.28
N LEU A 83 13.20 -27.22 -13.08
CA LEU A 83 14.53 -26.75 -13.48
C LEU A 83 15.37 -26.29 -12.28
N CYS A 84 14.74 -25.65 -11.30
CA CYS A 84 15.38 -25.18 -10.07
C CYS A 84 15.56 -26.27 -8.99
N GLY A 85 15.10 -27.51 -9.23
CA GLY A 85 15.30 -28.65 -8.33
C GLY A 85 14.24 -28.81 -7.23
N GLY A 86 13.05 -28.21 -7.41
CA GLY A 86 11.90 -28.33 -6.55
C GLY A 86 11.26 -26.98 -6.21
N GLU A 87 9.93 -26.97 -6.03
CA GLU A 87 9.18 -25.79 -5.59
C GLU A 87 9.63 -25.31 -4.19
N ASP A 88 10.13 -26.22 -3.36
CA ASP A 88 10.69 -25.91 -2.05
C ASP A 88 11.98 -25.08 -2.13
N ARG A 89 12.71 -25.11 -3.25
CA ARG A 89 13.94 -24.33 -3.47
C ARG A 89 13.67 -22.94 -4.05
N VAL A 90 12.58 -22.77 -4.80
CA VAL A 90 12.19 -21.49 -5.41
C VAL A 90 11.59 -20.56 -4.34
N ASN A 91 11.93 -19.27 -4.40
CA ASN A 91 11.34 -18.26 -3.54
C ASN A 91 9.84 -18.11 -3.88
N PRO A 92 8.92 -18.20 -2.90
CA PRO A 92 7.48 -18.08 -3.17
C PRO A 92 7.09 -16.76 -3.86
N ALA A 93 7.86 -15.70 -3.67
CA ALA A 93 7.62 -14.41 -4.34
C ALA A 93 7.73 -14.51 -5.87
N SER A 94 8.56 -15.43 -6.40
CA SER A 94 8.73 -15.63 -7.85
C SER A 94 7.52 -16.26 -8.54
N LYS A 95 6.53 -16.68 -7.76
CA LYS A 95 5.22 -17.13 -8.24
C LYS A 95 4.35 -15.96 -8.72
N MET A 96 4.60 -14.75 -8.22
CA MET A 96 3.82 -13.56 -8.56
C MET A 96 4.41 -12.85 -9.77
N TRP A 97 3.82 -13.08 -10.94
CA TRP A 97 4.16 -12.34 -12.16
C TRP A 97 3.47 -10.99 -12.18
N LYS A 98 4.00 -10.05 -12.98
CA LYS A 98 3.52 -8.67 -13.06
C LYS A 98 3.35 -8.24 -14.50
N ASP A 99 2.47 -7.28 -14.74
CA ASP A 99 2.32 -6.60 -16.04
C ASP A 99 3.38 -5.50 -16.28
N SER A 100 4.62 -5.74 -15.82
CA SER A 100 5.81 -4.97 -16.16
C SER A 100 6.21 -5.26 -17.61
N LEU A 101 5.45 -4.73 -18.56
CA LEU A 101 5.57 -5.06 -19.97
C LEU A 101 6.81 -4.42 -20.61
N ILE A 102 7.53 -5.20 -21.42
CA ILE A 102 8.63 -4.75 -22.26
C ILE A 102 8.13 -4.72 -23.69
N VAL A 103 7.73 -3.53 -24.14
CA VAL A 103 7.17 -3.31 -25.47
C VAL A 103 8.28 -2.88 -26.42
N ASN A 104 8.46 -3.59 -27.52
CA ASN A 104 9.35 -3.22 -28.62
C ASN A 104 8.50 -2.94 -29.87
N LEU A 105 8.56 -1.71 -30.36
CA LEU A 105 7.76 -1.24 -31.49
C LEU A 105 8.59 -1.07 -32.78
N GLY A 106 9.92 -1.14 -32.69
CA GLY A 106 10.79 -0.78 -33.81
C GLY A 106 10.93 0.74 -33.97
N THR A 107 11.76 1.17 -34.92
CA THR A 107 11.85 2.56 -35.38
C THR A 107 11.59 2.61 -36.89
N ALA A 108 11.12 3.75 -37.39
CA ALA A 108 10.93 3.95 -38.83
C ALA A 108 12.24 3.80 -39.62
N GLU A 109 13.39 4.15 -39.03
CA GLU A 109 14.70 4.08 -39.69
C GLU A 109 15.24 2.63 -39.83
N GLY A 110 14.91 1.78 -38.86
CA GLY A 110 15.31 0.37 -38.80
C GLY A 110 14.34 -0.59 -39.49
N GLU A 111 13.17 -0.12 -39.91
CA GLU A 111 12.17 -0.93 -40.62
C GLU A 111 12.77 -1.52 -41.91
N GLY A 112 12.69 -2.84 -42.07
CA GLY A 112 13.26 -3.61 -43.18
C GLY A 112 14.78 -3.82 -43.13
N LYS A 113 15.48 -3.43 -42.06
CA LYS A 113 16.94 -3.52 -41.94
C LYS A 113 17.37 -4.35 -40.72
N PRO A 114 17.27 -5.70 -40.77
CA PRO A 114 17.68 -6.54 -39.66
C PRO A 114 19.16 -6.36 -39.31
N MET A 115 19.45 -6.17 -38.04
CA MET A 115 20.81 -6.04 -37.52
C MET A 115 21.40 -7.42 -37.20
N ALA A 116 22.69 -7.61 -37.48
CA ALA A 116 23.36 -8.84 -37.11
C ALA A 116 23.46 -8.95 -35.58
N PRO A 117 23.29 -10.13 -34.96
CA PRO A 117 23.31 -10.29 -33.50
C PRO A 117 24.57 -9.71 -32.83
N ARG A 118 25.73 -9.79 -33.50
CA ARG A 118 27.03 -9.27 -33.01
C ARG A 118 27.10 -7.75 -32.88
N ASP A 119 26.24 -7.06 -33.63
CA ASP A 119 26.22 -5.60 -33.72
C ASP A 119 25.15 -4.99 -32.79
N LEU A 120 24.34 -5.81 -32.12
CA LEU A 120 23.39 -5.34 -31.11
C LEU A 120 24.14 -4.72 -29.92
N ASP A 121 23.66 -3.57 -29.44
CA ASP A 121 24.30 -2.83 -28.34
C ASP A 121 23.77 -3.20 -26.95
N GLY A 122 22.66 -3.92 -26.87
CA GLY A 122 21.90 -4.18 -25.64
C GLY A 122 22.25 -5.47 -24.88
N TRP A 123 23.42 -6.07 -25.12
CA TRP A 123 23.81 -7.34 -24.50
C TRP A 123 24.00 -7.22 -22.99
N HIS A 124 23.37 -8.12 -22.22
CA HIS A 124 23.49 -8.22 -20.77
C HIS A 124 23.06 -9.61 -20.24
N VAL A 125 23.29 -9.84 -18.95
CA VAL A 125 22.62 -10.85 -18.13
C VAL A 125 21.85 -10.14 -17.04
N ASP A 126 20.78 -10.76 -16.57
CA ASP A 126 19.91 -10.17 -15.57
C ASP A 126 20.49 -10.21 -14.17
N GLY A 127 20.29 -9.12 -13.43
CA GLY A 127 20.72 -8.97 -12.04
C GLY A 127 21.21 -7.57 -11.71
N ASP A 128 20.53 -6.53 -12.20
CA ASP A 128 20.91 -5.13 -11.97
C ASP A 128 20.60 -4.59 -10.56
N PHE A 129 20.12 -5.48 -9.69
CA PHE A 129 19.76 -5.17 -8.30
C PHE A 129 20.74 -5.73 -7.28
N PHE A 130 21.82 -6.39 -7.69
CA PHE A 130 22.76 -7.02 -6.78
C PHE A 130 24.15 -7.18 -7.39
N VAL A 131 25.16 -7.36 -6.54
CA VAL A 131 26.50 -7.76 -6.97
C VAL A 131 26.48 -9.24 -7.32
N HIS A 132 26.88 -9.57 -8.54
CA HIS A 132 26.84 -10.95 -9.02
C HIS A 132 27.96 -11.80 -8.40
N TYR A 133 27.55 -13.00 -8.01
CA TYR A 133 28.39 -14.14 -7.67
C TYR A 133 27.98 -15.36 -8.51
N LEU A 134 28.86 -16.35 -8.65
CA LEU A 134 28.54 -17.59 -9.36
C LEU A 134 27.33 -18.33 -8.77
N ASP A 135 27.11 -18.21 -7.45
CA ASP A 135 26.06 -18.90 -6.70
C ASP A 135 24.84 -18.03 -6.35
N SER A 136 24.71 -16.85 -6.98
CA SER A 136 23.69 -15.84 -6.63
C SER A 136 22.26 -16.43 -6.58
N PRO A 137 21.58 -16.40 -5.41
CA PRO A 137 20.18 -16.83 -5.32
C PRO A 137 19.19 -15.82 -5.91
N GLU A 138 19.59 -14.56 -6.08
CA GLU A 138 18.71 -13.46 -6.51
C GLU A 138 18.21 -13.65 -7.95
N GLN A 139 18.99 -14.33 -8.80
CA GLN A 139 18.61 -14.69 -10.17
C GLN A 139 18.85 -16.20 -10.39
N GLY A 140 17.81 -16.99 -10.15
CA GLY A 140 17.80 -18.44 -10.33
C GLY A 140 17.42 -18.92 -11.73
N LEU A 141 16.54 -18.19 -12.42
CA LEU A 141 16.13 -18.50 -13.79
C LEU A 141 15.64 -17.23 -14.49
N LEU A 142 15.94 -17.12 -15.79
CA LEU A 142 15.41 -16.06 -16.65
C LEU A 142 14.15 -16.56 -17.34
N VAL A 143 13.05 -15.82 -17.23
CA VAL A 143 11.74 -16.22 -17.76
C VAL A 143 11.24 -15.15 -18.72
N THR A 144 10.68 -15.56 -19.87
CA THR A 144 10.15 -14.60 -20.84
C THR A 144 8.85 -15.10 -21.44
N PRO A 145 7.70 -14.72 -20.87
CA PRO A 145 6.38 -14.96 -21.43
C PRO A 145 6.14 -14.07 -22.66
N LEU A 146 5.62 -14.65 -23.74
CA LEU A 146 5.30 -13.96 -24.99
C LEU A 146 3.81 -13.59 -25.03
N PHE A 147 3.51 -12.29 -24.94
CA PHE A 147 2.13 -11.78 -24.98
C PHE A 147 1.65 -11.42 -26.40
N THR A 148 2.56 -11.42 -27.38
CA THR A 148 2.27 -11.25 -28.80
C THR A 148 3.00 -12.31 -29.61
N ASP A 149 2.53 -12.58 -30.82
CA ASP A 149 3.28 -13.40 -31.77
C ASP A 149 4.59 -12.69 -32.16
N ILE A 150 5.70 -13.43 -32.16
CA ILE A 150 7.03 -12.93 -32.50
C ILE A 150 7.58 -13.74 -33.67
N ALA A 151 7.49 -13.15 -34.85
CA ALA A 151 8.16 -13.67 -36.05
C ALA A 151 9.67 -13.38 -36.00
N SER A 152 10.43 -14.06 -36.86
CA SER A 152 11.86 -13.77 -37.01
C SER A 152 12.07 -12.33 -37.51
N SER A 153 13.06 -11.64 -36.94
CA SER A 153 13.29 -10.18 -37.10
C SER A 153 12.14 -9.31 -36.57
N GLY A 154 11.22 -9.87 -35.79
CA GLY A 154 10.11 -9.19 -35.14
C GLY A 154 10.47 -8.59 -33.77
N GLY A 155 11.76 -8.42 -33.47
CA GLY A 155 12.21 -7.82 -32.22
C GLY A 155 12.22 -8.78 -31.02
N GLY A 156 12.34 -10.09 -31.25
CA GLY A 156 12.44 -11.10 -30.19
C GLY A 156 13.65 -10.90 -29.26
N THR A 157 13.71 -11.67 -28.18
CA THR A 157 14.92 -11.70 -27.34
C THR A 157 15.99 -12.53 -28.05
N MET A 158 17.09 -11.91 -28.45
CA MET A 158 18.26 -12.58 -28.97
C MET A 158 19.06 -13.17 -27.82
N ILE A 159 19.35 -14.47 -27.85
CA ILE A 159 20.06 -15.21 -26.80
C ILE A 159 21.34 -15.83 -27.34
N CYS A 160 22.36 -15.95 -26.49
CA CYS A 160 23.67 -16.47 -26.85
C CYS A 160 24.08 -17.62 -25.90
N PRO A 161 23.67 -18.87 -26.18
CA PRO A 161 24.02 -20.05 -25.37
C PRO A 161 25.52 -20.22 -25.16
N GLU A 162 26.33 -19.89 -26.17
CA GLU A 162 27.80 -20.01 -26.14
C GLU A 162 28.46 -19.09 -25.10
N ALA A 163 27.75 -18.06 -24.62
CA ALA A 163 28.28 -17.14 -23.62
C ALA A 163 28.22 -17.70 -22.20
N ILE A 164 27.38 -18.72 -21.90
CA ILE A 164 27.21 -19.26 -20.55
C ILE A 164 28.56 -19.67 -19.92
N PRO A 165 29.44 -20.44 -20.60
CA PRO A 165 30.75 -20.78 -20.04
C PRO A 165 31.68 -19.59 -19.83
N LYS A 166 31.58 -18.56 -20.68
CA LYS A 166 32.39 -17.33 -20.57
C LYS A 166 31.98 -16.52 -19.34
N VAL A 167 30.67 -16.34 -19.14
CA VAL A 167 30.10 -15.66 -17.96
C VAL A 167 30.37 -16.45 -16.68
N ALA A 168 30.12 -17.75 -16.68
CA ALA A 168 30.39 -18.62 -15.54
C ALA A 168 31.87 -18.60 -15.14
N LYS A 169 32.78 -18.63 -16.12
CA LYS A 169 34.22 -18.53 -15.90
C LYS A 169 34.59 -17.21 -15.23
N HIS A 170 34.05 -16.09 -15.71
CA HIS A 170 34.28 -14.76 -15.14
C HIS A 170 33.86 -14.70 -13.67
N LEU A 171 32.63 -15.17 -13.36
CA LEU A 171 32.13 -15.20 -11.98
C LEU A 171 32.92 -16.16 -11.08
N TYR A 172 33.42 -17.28 -11.61
CA TYR A 172 34.27 -18.19 -10.88
C TYR A 172 35.62 -17.54 -10.53
N ASP A 173 36.22 -16.83 -11.49
CA ASP A 173 37.55 -16.20 -11.34
C ASP A 173 37.51 -14.98 -10.40
N HIS A 174 36.32 -14.45 -10.09
CA HIS A 174 36.09 -13.28 -9.23
C HIS A 174 35.18 -13.58 -8.02
N PRO A 175 35.63 -14.39 -7.04
CA PRO A 175 34.85 -14.73 -5.85
C PRO A 175 34.54 -13.53 -4.94
N GLU A 176 35.24 -12.41 -5.09
CA GLU A 176 34.94 -11.12 -4.45
C GLU A 176 33.62 -10.48 -4.94
N GLY A 177 33.11 -10.93 -6.09
CA GLY A 177 31.89 -10.43 -6.71
C GLY A 177 32.16 -9.38 -7.78
N VAL A 178 31.23 -9.28 -8.73
CA VAL A 178 31.31 -8.33 -9.85
C VAL A 178 30.06 -7.45 -9.89
N SER A 179 30.19 -6.21 -10.34
CA SER A 179 29.06 -5.29 -10.50
C SER A 179 28.04 -5.84 -11.51
N PRO A 180 26.80 -5.28 -11.57
CA PRO A 180 25.84 -5.56 -12.64
C PRO A 180 26.39 -5.48 -14.08
N ARG A 181 27.50 -4.75 -14.29
CA ARG A 181 28.18 -4.61 -15.59
C ARG A 181 29.42 -5.48 -15.74
N MET A 182 29.58 -6.48 -14.87
CA MET A 182 30.67 -7.46 -14.85
C MET A 182 32.05 -6.87 -14.53
N THR A 183 32.11 -5.71 -13.87
CA THR A 183 33.37 -5.15 -13.36
C THR A 183 33.71 -5.78 -12.01
N PRO A 184 34.90 -6.37 -11.83
CA PRO A 184 35.32 -6.96 -10.56
C PRO A 184 35.38 -5.96 -9.40
N ARG A 185 35.03 -6.43 -8.19
CA ARG A 185 35.10 -5.62 -6.97
C ARG A 185 36.56 -5.26 -6.66
N GLY A 186 36.85 -3.96 -6.57
CA GLY A 186 38.19 -3.42 -6.35
C GLY A 186 38.81 -2.77 -7.59
N GLU A 187 38.21 -2.91 -8.78
CA GLU A 187 38.58 -2.13 -9.95
C GLU A 187 37.92 -0.73 -9.93
N PRO A 188 38.57 0.32 -10.48
CA PRO A 188 38.07 1.69 -10.44
C PRO A 188 36.66 1.88 -11.02
N GLY A 189 36.25 1.03 -11.98
CA GLY A 189 34.95 1.11 -12.65
C GLY A 189 33.80 0.40 -11.94
N PHE A 190 34.03 -0.23 -10.78
CA PHE A 190 33.00 -1.02 -10.09
C PHE A 190 31.74 -0.20 -9.73
N CYS A 191 31.93 1.06 -9.32
CA CYS A 191 30.83 1.96 -8.93
C CYS A 191 30.31 2.86 -10.06
N GLU A 192 31.12 3.09 -11.10
CA GLU A 192 30.83 4.08 -12.14
C GLU A 192 29.97 3.52 -13.29
N GLU A 193 29.88 2.18 -13.42
CA GLU A 193 29.09 1.46 -14.45
C GLU A 193 29.12 2.13 -15.85
N PRO A 194 30.30 2.31 -16.46
CA PRO A 194 30.47 3.26 -17.57
C PRO A 194 29.70 2.86 -18.85
N ASP A 195 29.58 1.57 -19.17
CA ASP A 195 28.79 1.05 -20.30
C ASP A 195 28.62 -0.50 -20.28
N LEU A 196 28.12 -1.07 -21.39
CA LEU A 196 27.98 -2.53 -21.62
C LEU A 196 29.19 -3.14 -22.36
N ALA A 197 30.39 -2.54 -22.31
CA ALA A 197 31.54 -2.97 -23.14
C ALA A 197 31.92 -4.44 -22.94
N TRP A 198 31.92 -4.93 -21.70
CA TRP A 198 32.26 -6.31 -21.38
C TRP A 198 31.31 -7.29 -22.08
N PHE A 199 29.99 -7.06 -21.96
CA PHE A 199 28.98 -7.90 -22.61
C PHE A 199 29.08 -7.87 -24.13
N LYS A 200 29.28 -6.69 -24.72
CA LYS A 200 29.49 -6.53 -26.18
C LYS A 200 30.73 -7.31 -26.66
N SER A 201 31.82 -7.28 -25.88
CA SER A 201 33.03 -8.05 -26.19
C SER A 201 32.77 -9.55 -26.18
N VAL A 202 32.05 -10.06 -25.16
CA VAL A 202 31.67 -11.47 -25.08
C VAL A 202 30.77 -11.86 -26.25
N ALA A 203 29.74 -11.08 -26.56
CA ALA A 203 28.83 -11.35 -27.67
C ALA A 203 29.58 -11.40 -29.02
N ARG A 204 30.46 -10.44 -29.30
CA ARG A 204 31.27 -10.42 -30.54
C ARG A 204 32.19 -11.64 -30.69
N SER A 205 32.57 -12.26 -29.58
CA SER A 205 33.39 -13.48 -29.56
C SER A 205 32.61 -14.78 -29.75
N CYS A 206 31.28 -14.73 -29.87
CA CYS A 206 30.40 -15.90 -30.06
C CYS A 206 29.84 -15.94 -31.48
N ASP A 207 29.44 -17.12 -31.94
CA ASP A 207 28.83 -17.36 -33.26
C ASP A 207 27.39 -17.90 -33.17
N ASN A 208 27.06 -18.62 -32.09
CA ASN A 208 25.76 -19.27 -31.94
C ASN A 208 24.73 -18.36 -31.24
N PHE A 209 23.84 -17.76 -32.03
CA PHE A 209 22.74 -16.91 -31.57
C PHE A 209 21.39 -17.52 -31.94
N VAL A 210 20.41 -17.36 -31.04
CA VAL A 210 19.03 -17.80 -31.26
C VAL A 210 18.10 -16.63 -30.99
N GLU A 211 17.16 -16.36 -31.89
CA GLU A 211 16.09 -15.39 -31.64
C GLU A 211 14.89 -16.10 -31.01
N ALA A 212 14.43 -15.62 -29.85
CA ALA A 212 13.26 -16.15 -29.15
C ALA A 212 11.97 -15.78 -29.90
N THR A 213 11.59 -16.64 -30.85
CA THR A 213 10.39 -16.54 -31.70
C THR A 213 9.32 -17.54 -31.28
N GLY A 214 8.05 -17.16 -31.43
CA GLY A 214 6.96 -17.98 -30.96
C GLY A 214 5.61 -17.32 -31.10
N ASN A 215 4.58 -18.02 -30.63
CA ASN A 215 3.22 -17.51 -30.63
C ASN A 215 2.88 -16.93 -29.26
N VAL A 216 1.82 -16.13 -29.20
CA VAL A 216 1.20 -15.70 -27.95
C VAL A 216 0.91 -16.91 -27.06
N GLY A 217 1.29 -16.83 -25.79
CA GLY A 217 1.15 -17.93 -24.84
C GLY A 217 2.41 -18.79 -24.66
N ASP A 218 3.40 -18.67 -25.54
CA ASP A 218 4.69 -19.36 -25.35
C ASP A 218 5.49 -18.71 -24.21
N VAL A 219 6.25 -19.52 -23.45
CA VAL A 219 7.15 -19.04 -22.38
C VAL A 219 8.55 -19.59 -22.61
N TYR A 220 9.55 -18.70 -22.67
CA TYR A 220 10.95 -19.08 -22.66
C TYR A 220 11.49 -19.17 -21.24
N LEU A 221 12.21 -20.25 -20.95
CA LEU A 221 12.93 -20.48 -19.70
C LEU A 221 14.42 -20.59 -20.03
N MET A 222 15.25 -19.79 -19.39
CA MET A 222 16.66 -19.63 -19.72
C MET A 222 17.52 -19.66 -18.45
N HIS A 223 18.74 -20.16 -18.60
CA HIS A 223 19.75 -20.18 -17.56
C HIS A 223 20.05 -18.74 -17.08
N PRO A 224 20.27 -18.49 -15.78
CA PRO A 224 20.50 -17.14 -15.25
C PRO A 224 21.74 -16.45 -15.84
N LEU A 225 22.73 -17.24 -16.30
CA LEU A 225 23.93 -16.74 -16.98
C LEU A 225 23.76 -16.60 -18.51
N MET A 226 22.53 -16.66 -19.03
CA MET A 226 22.24 -16.51 -20.46
C MET A 226 22.44 -15.06 -20.91
N LEU A 227 23.47 -14.82 -21.71
CA LEU A 227 23.69 -13.52 -22.35
C LEU A 227 22.58 -13.27 -23.38
N HIS A 228 21.90 -12.14 -23.26
CA HIS A 228 20.76 -11.80 -24.11
C HIS A 228 20.66 -10.30 -24.42
N SER A 229 19.97 -9.97 -25.50
CA SER A 229 19.65 -8.61 -25.94
C SER A 229 18.28 -8.59 -26.61
N ALA A 230 17.61 -7.44 -26.63
CA ALA A 230 16.51 -7.27 -27.56
C ALA A 230 17.09 -7.23 -28.99
N SER A 231 16.54 -8.00 -29.93
CA SER A 231 16.81 -7.77 -31.36
C SER A 231 16.13 -6.49 -31.82
N ASP A 232 16.61 -5.97 -32.94
CA ASP A 232 15.93 -4.90 -33.65
C ASP A 232 14.61 -5.42 -34.21
N ASN A 233 13.56 -4.60 -34.08
CA ASN A 233 12.25 -4.94 -34.60
C ASN A 233 12.13 -4.41 -36.03
N ALA A 234 12.81 -5.09 -36.96
CA ALA A 234 12.85 -4.70 -38.37
C ALA A 234 11.48 -4.84 -39.05
N LEU A 235 10.59 -5.69 -38.53
CA LEU A 235 9.21 -5.80 -39.02
C LEU A 235 8.30 -4.69 -38.51
N ARG A 236 8.69 -4.00 -37.43
CA ARG A 236 7.92 -2.93 -36.79
C ARG A 236 6.49 -3.39 -36.46
N ASN A 237 6.38 -4.62 -35.96
CA ASN A 237 5.16 -5.21 -35.40
C ASN A 237 5.19 -5.07 -33.88
N VAL A 238 4.05 -4.92 -33.23
CA VAL A 238 4.03 -4.80 -31.76
C VAL A 238 4.57 -6.09 -31.12
N ARG A 239 5.66 -5.97 -30.35
CA ARG A 239 6.21 -7.07 -29.57
C ARG A 239 6.07 -6.78 -28.08
N ILE A 240 5.35 -7.64 -27.36
CA ILE A 240 5.11 -7.49 -25.92
C ILE A 240 5.57 -8.77 -25.20
N ILE A 241 6.47 -8.60 -24.24
CA ILE A 241 6.91 -9.65 -23.32
C ILE A 241 6.92 -9.09 -21.91
N THR A 242 7.09 -9.96 -20.91
CA THR A 242 7.60 -9.54 -19.60
C THR A 242 8.80 -10.40 -19.22
N ASN A 243 9.48 -10.01 -18.15
CA ASN A 243 10.62 -10.73 -17.61
C ASN A 243 10.45 -10.86 -16.09
N PRO A 244 9.67 -11.84 -15.61
CA PRO A 244 9.42 -12.03 -14.20
C PRO A 244 10.63 -12.70 -13.53
N PRO A 245 11.19 -12.12 -12.44
CA PRO A 245 12.38 -12.65 -11.81
C PRO A 245 12.10 -13.94 -11.03
N VAL A 246 12.88 -14.98 -11.31
CA VAL A 246 12.88 -16.21 -10.50
C VAL A 246 14.09 -16.19 -9.58
N SER A 247 13.86 -16.19 -8.27
CA SER A 247 14.89 -16.23 -7.23
C SER A 247 14.77 -17.50 -6.39
N LEU A 248 15.85 -17.88 -5.71
CA LEU A 248 15.94 -19.06 -4.86
C LEU A 248 15.93 -18.68 -3.37
N LYS A 249 15.50 -19.60 -2.52
CA LYS A 249 15.56 -19.41 -1.05
C LYS A 249 16.98 -19.47 -0.51
N GLU A 250 17.84 -20.24 -1.17
CA GLU A 250 19.24 -20.43 -0.80
C GLU A 250 20.12 -20.30 -2.06
N PRO A 251 21.40 -19.88 -1.92
CA PRO A 251 22.37 -19.88 -3.01
C PRO A 251 22.49 -21.24 -3.71
N PHE A 252 22.88 -21.22 -4.99
CA PHE A 252 23.23 -22.45 -5.71
C PHE A 252 24.37 -23.21 -5.01
N ARG A 253 24.32 -24.54 -5.03
CA ARG A 253 25.38 -25.37 -4.42
C ARG A 253 25.95 -26.32 -5.47
N PHE A 254 27.25 -26.20 -5.72
CA PHE A 254 27.97 -26.97 -6.74
C PHE A 254 28.82 -28.12 -6.14
N ASP A 255 28.67 -28.39 -4.85
CA ASP A 255 29.47 -29.34 -4.08
C ASP A 255 28.63 -30.28 -3.18
N ARG A 256 27.38 -30.56 -3.58
CA ARG A 256 26.45 -31.40 -2.81
C ARG A 256 26.93 -32.85 -2.70
N GLU A 257 26.99 -33.36 -1.46
CA GLU A 257 27.36 -34.76 -1.17
C GLU A 257 26.31 -35.77 -1.68
N ASP A 258 25.04 -35.37 -1.73
CA ASP A 258 23.91 -36.22 -2.15
C ASP A 258 23.76 -36.34 -3.67
N GLY A 259 24.52 -35.55 -4.45
CA GLY A 259 24.46 -35.51 -5.90
C GLY A 259 23.16 -34.93 -6.48
N ASN A 260 22.27 -34.37 -5.65
CA ASN A 260 20.93 -33.93 -6.04
C ASN A 260 20.93 -32.48 -6.57
N TYR A 261 21.63 -32.28 -7.70
CA TYR A 261 21.78 -31.00 -8.38
C TYR A 261 20.57 -30.67 -9.26
N SER A 262 20.12 -29.41 -9.23
CA SER A 262 19.11 -28.91 -10.17
C SER A 262 19.66 -28.89 -11.61
N LEU A 263 18.77 -28.80 -12.61
CA LEU A 263 19.21 -28.73 -14.00
C LEU A 263 20.02 -27.45 -14.28
N VAL A 264 19.67 -26.35 -13.60
CA VAL A 264 20.45 -25.10 -13.65
C VAL A 264 21.85 -25.29 -13.05
N GLU A 265 21.96 -25.93 -11.88
CA GLU A 265 23.26 -26.26 -11.27
C GLU A 265 24.10 -27.12 -12.22
N GLN A 266 23.50 -28.13 -12.85
CA GLN A 266 24.17 -29.02 -13.78
C GLN A 266 24.72 -28.29 -15.03
N VAL A 267 23.97 -27.35 -15.61
CA VAL A 267 24.46 -26.53 -16.73
C VAL A 267 25.69 -25.71 -16.32
N THR A 268 25.63 -25.04 -15.16
CA THR A 268 26.77 -24.26 -14.65
C THR A 268 27.99 -25.14 -14.38
N MET A 269 27.80 -26.32 -13.78
CA MET A 269 28.89 -27.27 -13.53
C MET A 269 29.51 -27.79 -14.83
N ARG A 270 28.71 -28.11 -15.86
CA ARG A 270 29.21 -28.49 -17.19
C ARG A 270 30.01 -27.35 -17.82
N ALA A 271 29.52 -26.13 -17.70
CA ALA A 271 30.19 -24.93 -18.22
C ALA A 271 31.56 -24.67 -17.56
N LEU A 272 31.73 -25.10 -16.31
CA LEU A 272 32.98 -24.99 -15.53
C LEU A 272 33.74 -26.32 -15.43
N SER A 273 33.49 -27.27 -16.32
CA SER A 273 34.15 -28.58 -16.30
C SER A 273 35.69 -28.42 -16.26
N GLY A 274 36.35 -29.16 -15.37
CA GLY A 274 37.79 -29.07 -15.12
C GLY A 274 38.23 -28.06 -14.05
N ARG A 275 37.30 -27.34 -13.41
CA ARG A 275 37.57 -26.45 -12.27
C ARG A 275 37.14 -27.07 -10.94
N ASN A 276 37.75 -26.61 -9.83
CA ASN A 276 37.45 -27.12 -8.49
C ASN A 276 36.29 -26.34 -7.84
N LEU A 277 35.07 -26.82 -8.03
CA LEU A 277 33.88 -26.21 -7.44
C LEU A 277 33.67 -26.53 -5.96
N LYS A 278 34.35 -27.56 -5.42
CA LYS A 278 34.19 -27.99 -4.02
C LYS A 278 34.77 -27.00 -3.00
N GLU A 279 35.79 -26.25 -3.41
CA GLU A 279 36.45 -25.27 -2.56
C GLU A 279 36.02 -23.83 -2.87
N TRP A 280 35.21 -23.64 -3.92
CA TRP A 280 34.80 -22.31 -4.36
C TRP A 280 33.76 -21.72 -3.40
N LYS A 281 34.03 -20.52 -2.89
CA LYS A 281 33.14 -19.76 -2.00
C LYS A 281 33.32 -18.27 -2.27
N ILE A 282 32.28 -17.49 -1.98
CA ILE A 282 32.38 -16.03 -2.04
C ILE A 282 33.45 -15.53 -1.06
N ALA A 283 34.20 -14.51 -1.46
CA ALA A 283 35.24 -13.87 -0.66
C ALA A 283 34.74 -12.62 0.08
N MET A 284 33.62 -12.05 -0.35
CA MET A 284 33.04 -10.79 0.15
C MET A 284 31.51 -10.94 0.34
N PRO A 285 30.87 -10.08 1.16
CA PRO A 285 29.43 -10.16 1.41
C PRO A 285 28.60 -9.74 0.18
N ARG A 286 27.43 -10.38 0.05
CA ARG A 286 26.39 -10.02 -0.93
C ARG A 286 25.84 -8.64 -0.64
N GLU A 287 25.62 -7.86 -1.70
CA GLU A 287 25.16 -6.47 -1.63
C GLU A 287 24.08 -6.23 -2.67
N GLY A 288 23.01 -5.54 -2.26
CA GLY A 288 21.99 -5.04 -3.18
C GLY A 288 22.42 -3.73 -3.83
N VAL A 289 21.97 -3.53 -5.05
CA VAL A 289 22.17 -2.33 -5.88
C VAL A 289 20.79 -1.77 -6.23
N VAL A 290 20.63 -0.45 -6.18
CA VAL A 290 19.40 0.21 -6.65
C VAL A 290 19.70 0.85 -8.00
N PRO A 291 19.23 0.28 -9.12
CA PRO A 291 19.56 0.80 -10.44
C PRO A 291 18.78 2.08 -10.75
N GLU A 292 19.41 3.00 -11.50
CA GLU A 292 18.84 4.31 -11.84
C GLU A 292 17.47 4.21 -12.54
N ARG A 293 17.22 3.12 -13.28
CA ARG A 293 15.94 2.88 -13.94
C ARG A 293 14.74 2.83 -12.99
N VAL A 294 14.93 2.49 -11.70
CA VAL A 294 13.83 2.43 -10.72
C VAL A 294 13.21 3.81 -10.54
N ARG A 295 14.04 4.86 -10.49
CA ARG A 295 13.60 6.26 -10.41
C ARG A 295 12.80 6.68 -11.66
N ILE A 296 13.26 6.25 -12.84
CA ILE A 296 12.58 6.54 -14.11
C ILE A 296 11.24 5.81 -14.19
N GLN A 297 11.17 4.55 -13.74
CA GLN A 297 9.93 3.77 -13.71
C GLN A 297 8.89 4.34 -12.74
N GLU A 298 9.30 4.88 -11.60
CA GLU A 298 8.39 5.60 -10.68
C GLU A 298 7.77 6.84 -11.34
N GLN A 299 8.56 7.61 -12.09
CA GLN A 299 8.04 8.75 -12.85
C GLN A 299 7.09 8.30 -13.98
N MET A 300 7.49 7.30 -14.77
CA MET A 300 6.64 6.75 -15.84
C MET A 300 5.32 6.21 -15.29
N LYS A 301 5.33 5.59 -14.11
CA LYS A 301 4.12 5.06 -13.49
C LYS A 301 3.11 6.16 -13.19
N ARG A 302 3.56 7.30 -12.67
CA ARG A 302 2.69 8.46 -12.44
C ARG A 302 2.06 8.97 -13.74
N GLU A 303 2.84 9.06 -14.82
CA GLU A 303 2.34 9.50 -16.13
C GLU A 303 1.36 8.48 -16.76
N GLU A 304 1.60 7.17 -16.56
CA GLU A 304 0.67 6.12 -16.97
C GLU A 304 -0.64 6.16 -16.19
N GLU A 305 -0.58 6.37 -14.87
CA GLU A 305 -1.76 6.51 -14.00
C GLU A 305 -2.58 7.75 -14.40
N GLU A 306 -1.93 8.87 -14.74
CA GLU A 306 -2.59 10.06 -15.28
C GLU A 306 -3.28 9.78 -16.63
N ARG A 307 -2.64 9.05 -17.56
CA ARG A 307 -3.26 8.67 -18.85
C ARG A 307 -4.43 7.72 -18.69
N LEU A 308 -4.31 6.72 -17.82
CA LEU A 308 -5.39 5.78 -17.50
C LEU A 308 -6.57 6.50 -16.84
N ALA A 309 -6.31 7.50 -15.99
CA ALA A 309 -7.34 8.33 -15.36
C ALA A 309 -7.99 9.33 -16.34
N ALA A 310 -7.24 9.84 -17.33
CA ALA A 310 -7.71 10.85 -18.27
C ALA A 310 -8.62 10.30 -19.40
N GLY A 311 -8.65 8.98 -19.62
CA GLY A 311 -9.57 8.33 -20.57
C GLY A 311 -9.49 8.80 -22.03
N ASN A 312 -8.49 9.59 -22.40
CA ASN A 312 -8.42 10.31 -23.68
C ASN A 312 -7.23 9.83 -24.52
N PHE A 313 -7.45 8.78 -25.30
CA PHE A 313 -6.91 8.67 -26.66
C PHE A 313 -8.01 8.13 -27.57
N ALA A 314 -8.13 8.78 -28.72
CA ALA A 314 -9.26 8.69 -29.62
C ALA A 314 -9.55 7.26 -30.08
N SER A 315 -10.81 6.88 -29.93
CA SER A 315 -11.43 5.79 -30.68
C SER A 315 -11.35 6.05 -32.18
N ALA A 316 -10.64 5.20 -32.91
CA ALA A 316 -10.88 5.00 -34.34
C ALA A 316 -10.90 3.49 -34.63
N SER A 317 -12.12 2.98 -34.80
CA SER A 317 -12.47 1.71 -35.45
C SER A 317 -11.75 0.43 -34.99
N PHE A 318 -12.11 -0.07 -33.81
CA PHE A 318 -12.33 -1.51 -33.68
C PHE A 318 -13.83 -1.75 -33.56
N GLN A 319 -14.40 -2.38 -34.59
CA GLN A 319 -15.73 -2.97 -34.49
C GLN A 319 -15.73 -3.89 -33.27
N GLN A 320 -16.45 -3.50 -32.23
CA GLN A 320 -16.90 -4.44 -31.21
C GLN A 320 -17.84 -5.42 -31.90
N HIS A 321 -17.28 -6.50 -32.46
CA HIS A 321 -18.01 -7.74 -32.54
C HIS A 321 -18.20 -8.24 -31.11
N PRO A 322 -19.45 -8.41 -30.66
CA PRO A 322 -19.73 -8.89 -29.32
C PRO A 322 -19.37 -10.38 -29.27
N LEU A 323 -18.37 -10.76 -28.48
CA LEU A 323 -18.23 -12.16 -28.06
C LEU A 323 -19.26 -12.44 -26.97
N ILE A 324 -20.41 -12.83 -27.50
CA ILE A 324 -21.48 -13.63 -26.94
C ILE A 324 -20.92 -14.74 -26.03
N PRO A 325 -21.34 -14.87 -24.76
CA PRO A 325 -21.28 -16.14 -24.05
C PRO A 325 -22.18 -17.15 -24.79
N PRO A 326 -21.76 -18.41 -24.96
CA PRO A 326 -22.36 -19.33 -25.91
C PRO A 326 -23.86 -19.48 -25.65
N ARG A 327 -24.67 -19.19 -26.69
CA ARG A 327 -26.11 -19.37 -26.67
C ARG A 327 -26.56 -20.09 -27.94
N TYR A 328 -27.10 -21.29 -27.75
CA TYR A 328 -28.25 -21.83 -28.48
C TYR A 328 -29.02 -22.64 -27.41
N LEU A 329 -30.34 -22.55 -27.24
CA LEU A 329 -31.36 -22.45 -28.27
C LEU A 329 -32.49 -21.46 -27.94
N LEU A 330 -33.04 -20.97 -29.04
CA LEU A 330 -34.25 -20.16 -29.18
C LEU A 330 -35.50 -20.85 -28.66
N THR A 331 -36.44 -20.05 -28.18
CA THR A 331 -37.85 -20.19 -28.58
C THR A 331 -38.39 -18.84 -29.06
N LYS A 332 -38.95 -18.87 -30.26
CA LYS A 332 -39.64 -17.78 -30.98
C LYS A 332 -40.70 -17.10 -30.12
N THR A 333 -40.78 -15.77 -30.21
CA THR A 333 -42.06 -15.06 -30.02
C THR A 333 -42.25 -14.01 -31.11
N ARG A 334 -43.34 -14.19 -31.84
CA ARG A 334 -43.93 -13.25 -32.80
C ARG A 334 -44.23 -11.92 -32.11
N THR A 335 -44.02 -10.85 -32.87
CA THR A 335 -44.54 -9.51 -32.64
C THR A 335 -46.08 -9.50 -32.60
N TYR A 336 -46.66 -8.88 -31.57
CA TYR A 336 -47.96 -8.20 -31.64
C TYR A 336 -47.93 -6.97 -30.74
N GLY A 337 -48.50 -5.87 -31.25
CA GLY A 337 -48.44 -4.54 -30.67
C GLY A 337 -49.44 -4.29 -29.54
N LYS A 338 -49.29 -3.10 -28.94
CA LYS A 338 -50.20 -2.49 -27.97
C LYS A 338 -51.66 -2.51 -28.44
N MET A 339 -52.55 -3.06 -27.61
CA MET A 339 -53.89 -2.53 -27.33
C MET A 339 -54.57 -3.35 -26.22
N GLY A 340 -55.25 -2.66 -25.30
CA GLY A 340 -56.46 -3.17 -24.63
C GLY A 340 -56.30 -3.72 -23.22
N ASP A 341 -57.04 -3.09 -22.32
CA ASP A 341 -57.40 -3.36 -20.93
C ASP A 341 -57.44 -4.81 -20.37
N SER A 342 -57.27 -4.81 -19.04
CA SER A 342 -57.93 -5.63 -18.00
C SER A 342 -57.40 -7.04 -17.68
N ASP A 343 -57.26 -7.25 -16.37
CA ASP A 343 -57.06 -8.47 -15.60
C ASP A 343 -55.63 -9.07 -15.52
N SER A 344 -54.94 -8.77 -14.42
CA SER A 344 -53.92 -9.66 -13.85
C SER A 344 -53.93 -9.60 -12.33
N ASP A 345 -54.25 -10.73 -11.71
CA ASP A 345 -54.20 -10.97 -10.27
C ASP A 345 -52.78 -10.73 -9.70
N ASP A 346 -52.66 -9.74 -8.81
CA ASP A 346 -51.46 -9.47 -8.01
C ASP A 346 -51.34 -10.49 -6.87
N TYR A 347 -50.24 -11.26 -6.85
CA TYR A 347 -49.85 -12.04 -5.69
C TYR A 347 -49.03 -11.17 -4.73
N TRP A 348 -49.59 -10.88 -3.55
CA TRP A 348 -48.89 -10.21 -2.46
C TRP A 348 -48.10 -11.22 -1.63
N VAL A 349 -46.79 -11.04 -1.54
CA VAL A 349 -45.99 -11.66 -0.47
C VAL A 349 -46.08 -10.75 0.75
N GLU A 350 -46.79 -11.20 1.79
CA GLU A 350 -46.81 -10.51 3.08
C GLU A 350 -45.37 -10.42 3.64
N GLN A 351 -44.85 -9.20 3.71
CA GLN A 351 -43.68 -8.91 4.54
C GLN A 351 -44.15 -8.69 5.97
N PRO A 352 -43.50 -9.25 7.01
CA PRO A 352 -43.83 -8.94 8.39
C PRO A 352 -43.62 -7.45 8.66
N GLU A 353 -44.62 -6.79 9.23
CA GLU A 353 -44.52 -5.40 9.70
C GLU A 353 -43.59 -5.34 10.94
N LEU A 354 -42.30 -5.16 10.70
CA LEU A 354 -41.32 -4.79 11.72
C LEU A 354 -40.98 -3.30 11.57
N ALA A 355 -40.90 -2.59 12.69
CA ALA A 355 -40.58 -1.17 12.72
C ALA A 355 -39.22 -0.89 12.03
N PRO A 356 -39.02 0.29 11.42
CA PRO A 356 -37.80 0.63 10.68
C PRO A 356 -36.48 0.43 11.46
N ASN A 357 -36.55 0.46 12.80
CA ASN A 357 -35.40 0.37 13.71
C ASN A 357 -35.28 -0.98 14.43
N ASP A 358 -36.01 -2.03 14.00
CA ASP A 358 -35.95 -3.34 14.66
C ASP A 358 -34.63 -4.08 14.31
N PRO A 359 -33.79 -4.42 15.31
CA PRO A 359 -32.51 -5.11 15.08
C PRO A 359 -32.67 -6.47 14.38
N MET A 360 -33.83 -7.12 14.50
CA MET A 360 -34.09 -8.42 13.89
C MET A 360 -34.16 -8.35 12.34
N ARG A 361 -34.42 -7.17 11.76
CA ARG A 361 -34.51 -6.95 10.31
C ARG A 361 -33.17 -7.09 9.59
N SER A 362 -32.06 -6.86 10.30
CA SER A 362 -30.69 -7.07 9.81
C SER A 362 -30.29 -8.54 9.64
N PHE A 363 -31.04 -9.46 10.29
CA PHE A 363 -30.76 -10.89 10.30
C PHE A 363 -31.68 -11.69 9.36
N LEU A 364 -32.71 -11.05 8.79
CA LEU A 364 -33.58 -11.68 7.80
C LEU A 364 -32.95 -11.59 6.40
N PRO A 365 -32.92 -12.69 5.63
CA PRO A 365 -32.46 -12.63 4.24
C PRO A 365 -33.42 -11.74 3.45
N THR A 366 -32.95 -10.55 3.08
CA THR A 366 -33.74 -9.55 2.34
C THR A 366 -34.14 -9.99 0.93
N SER A 367 -33.52 -11.05 0.40
CA SER A 367 -33.97 -11.79 -0.79
C SER A 367 -33.15 -13.09 -0.95
N PHE A 368 -33.72 -14.09 -1.63
CA PHE A 368 -33.03 -15.31 -2.04
C PHE A 368 -32.52 -15.14 -3.49
N GLY A 369 -31.20 -15.07 -3.70
CA GLY A 369 -30.56 -14.91 -5.03
C GLY A 369 -29.16 -14.28 -4.99
N GLN A 370 -28.36 -14.47 -6.05
CA GLN A 370 -27.03 -13.82 -6.22
C GLN A 370 -27.19 -12.29 -6.26
N LYS A 371 -26.85 -11.60 -5.17
CA LYS A 371 -26.66 -10.14 -5.19
C LYS A 371 -25.33 -9.81 -5.84
N SER A 372 -25.28 -8.74 -6.65
CA SER A 372 -24.02 -8.13 -7.06
C SER A 372 -23.24 -7.72 -5.81
N LYS A 373 -21.93 -8.00 -5.78
CA LYS A 373 -21.03 -7.68 -4.65
C LYS A 373 -20.57 -6.21 -4.67
N GLU A 374 -21.22 -5.36 -5.45
CA GLU A 374 -20.82 -3.97 -5.61
C GLU A 374 -21.28 -3.14 -4.40
N ALA A 375 -20.33 -2.48 -3.74
CA ALA A 375 -20.63 -1.58 -2.64
C ALA A 375 -21.28 -0.31 -3.19
N ASN A 376 -22.39 0.12 -2.60
CA ASN A 376 -22.99 1.41 -2.92
C ASN A 376 -22.16 2.52 -2.27
N ILE A 377 -21.17 3.02 -3.00
CA ILE A 377 -20.21 4.04 -2.54
C ILE A 377 -20.93 5.31 -2.08
N ALA A 378 -21.96 5.75 -2.80
CA ALA A 378 -22.70 6.97 -2.46
C ALA A 378 -23.45 6.83 -1.12
N ALA A 379 -24.15 5.70 -0.93
CA ALA A 379 -24.82 5.43 0.35
C ALA A 379 -23.82 5.28 1.51
N GLN A 380 -22.64 4.73 1.24
CA GLN A 380 -21.58 4.55 2.23
C GLN A 380 -20.94 5.87 2.65
N ILE A 381 -20.74 6.79 1.70
CA ILE A 381 -20.29 8.16 2.01
C ILE A 381 -21.38 8.92 2.76
N GLU A 382 -22.65 8.82 2.36
CA GLU A 382 -23.72 9.54 3.06
C GLU A 382 -23.89 9.08 4.52
N GLN A 383 -23.52 7.82 4.85
CA GLN A 383 -23.52 7.32 6.24
C GLN A 383 -22.55 8.07 7.16
N THR A 384 -21.49 8.67 6.63
CA THR A 384 -20.54 9.48 7.41
C THR A 384 -20.87 10.96 7.40
N ARG A 385 -22.02 11.35 6.83
CA ARG A 385 -22.50 12.73 6.88
C ARG A 385 -22.78 13.13 8.31
N ARG A 386 -22.28 14.31 8.68
CA ARG A 386 -22.38 14.81 10.05
C ARG A 386 -23.78 15.35 10.31
N GLN A 387 -24.34 14.98 11.45
CA GLN A 387 -25.61 15.53 11.92
C GLN A 387 -25.29 16.78 12.77
N VAL A 388 -25.26 17.94 12.13
CA VAL A 388 -25.08 19.21 12.83
C VAL A 388 -26.41 19.58 13.51
N PRO A 389 -26.46 19.83 14.83
CA PRO A 389 -27.64 20.37 15.46
C PRO A 389 -27.91 21.78 14.90
N GLN A 390 -28.95 21.95 14.09
CA GLN A 390 -29.39 23.28 13.71
C GLN A 390 -29.82 24.05 14.97
N PRO A 391 -29.44 25.34 15.13
CA PRO A 391 -30.02 26.17 16.17
C PRO A 391 -31.53 26.27 15.94
N ALA A 392 -32.33 25.94 16.96
CA ALA A 392 -33.78 25.93 16.86
C ALA A 392 -34.30 27.29 16.36
N ALA A 393 -34.94 27.29 15.19
CA ALA A 393 -35.60 28.47 14.65
C ALA A 393 -36.60 29.04 15.68
N PRO A 394 -36.67 30.37 15.87
CA PRO A 394 -37.59 30.97 16.83
C PRO A 394 -39.03 30.64 16.42
N LYS A 395 -39.76 29.96 17.31
CA LYS A 395 -41.20 29.69 17.13
C LYS A 395 -41.94 31.03 17.02
N LYS A 396 -42.29 31.46 15.81
CA LYS A 396 -43.23 32.56 15.57
C LYS A 396 -44.62 32.13 16.05
N THR A 397 -45.03 32.62 17.22
CA THR A 397 -46.44 32.66 17.63
C THR A 397 -47.20 33.61 16.70
N ARG A 398 -48.15 33.07 15.94
CA ARG A 398 -49.11 33.88 15.16
C ARG A 398 -50.21 34.40 16.09
N PRO A 399 -50.60 35.67 15.98
CA PRO A 399 -51.99 36.08 16.14
C PRO A 399 -52.59 36.46 14.78
N ASP A 400 -53.90 36.24 14.67
CA ASP A 400 -54.72 36.35 13.47
C ASP A 400 -55.01 37.79 12.99
N ALA A 401 -55.24 37.88 11.67
CA ALA A 401 -56.08 38.83 10.91
C ALA A 401 -55.70 40.33 10.85
N GLU A 402 -55.39 40.85 9.66
CA GLU A 402 -56.29 41.53 8.71
C GLU A 402 -55.50 42.07 7.49
N ARG A 403 -56.22 42.54 6.47
CA ARG A 403 -55.86 42.71 5.05
C ARG A 403 -55.00 43.94 4.70
N ASP A 404 -54.40 43.83 3.51
CA ASP A 404 -54.20 44.82 2.43
C ASP A 404 -52.79 45.38 2.11
N SER A 405 -52.55 45.33 0.79
CA SER A 405 -51.67 46.05 -0.14
C SER A 405 -50.14 45.87 -0.12
N ASP A 406 -49.67 45.24 -1.20
CA ASP A 406 -48.56 45.61 -2.11
C ASP A 406 -47.31 46.28 -1.51
N ASP A 407 -46.19 45.54 -1.49
CA ASP A 407 -44.89 46.06 -1.97
C ASP A 407 -43.90 44.91 -2.26
N ASP A 408 -43.13 45.09 -3.32
CA ASP A 408 -42.14 44.17 -3.86
C ASP A 408 -40.91 44.03 -2.93
N SER A 409 -40.51 42.79 -2.63
CA SER A 409 -39.09 42.40 -2.49
C SER A 409 -38.97 40.89 -2.34
N ASP A 410 -38.55 40.22 -3.42
CA ASP A 410 -37.95 38.90 -3.35
C ASP A 410 -36.61 39.01 -2.61
N ASP A 411 -36.55 38.54 -1.37
CA ASP A 411 -35.31 38.29 -0.63
C ASP A 411 -35.39 36.88 -0.03
N ASP A 412 -35.28 35.89 -0.93
CA ASP A 412 -35.06 34.49 -0.57
C ASP A 412 -33.66 34.38 0.06
N SER A 413 -33.64 34.44 1.39
CA SER A 413 -32.46 34.21 2.21
C SER A 413 -32.28 32.71 2.45
N ASP A 414 -31.72 32.03 1.45
CA ASP A 414 -31.30 30.62 1.50
C ASP A 414 -29.81 30.45 1.87
N ASP A 415 -29.29 31.32 2.74
CA ASP A 415 -27.85 31.48 2.99
C ASP A 415 -27.27 30.50 4.04
N SER A 416 -27.86 29.31 4.21
CA SER A 416 -27.38 28.33 5.22
C SER A 416 -26.95 26.95 4.68
N GLU A 417 -27.15 26.69 3.37
CA GLU A 417 -26.61 25.48 2.73
C GLU A 417 -25.21 25.69 2.11
N ASP A 418 -24.81 26.95 1.84
CA ASP A 418 -23.59 27.27 1.07
C ASP A 418 -22.27 27.19 1.90
N ASP A 419 -22.32 27.47 3.21
CA ASP A 419 -21.11 27.47 4.05
C ASP A 419 -20.50 26.06 4.26
N THR A 420 -21.30 25.01 4.10
CA THR A 420 -20.81 23.61 4.23
C THR A 420 -20.09 23.10 2.98
N GLU A 421 -20.24 23.77 1.83
CA GLU A 421 -19.48 23.46 0.62
C GLU A 421 -18.08 24.11 0.66
N ARG A 422 -17.96 25.30 1.28
CA ARG A 422 -16.71 26.06 1.34
C ARG A 422 -15.60 25.40 2.15
N PHE A 423 -15.95 24.70 3.22
CA PHE A 423 -14.99 24.04 4.13
C PHE A 423 -15.19 22.52 4.15
N PRO A 424 -14.13 21.70 4.27
CA PRO A 424 -14.24 20.24 4.23
C PRO A 424 -14.72 19.67 5.58
N VAL A 425 -15.94 20.04 6.00
CA VAL A 425 -16.52 19.66 7.31
C VAL A 425 -17.87 18.97 7.20
N SER A 426 -18.34 18.60 6.00
CA SER A 426 -19.67 17.99 5.81
C SER A 426 -19.75 16.54 6.31
N HIS A 427 -18.65 15.79 6.21
CA HIS A 427 -18.56 14.37 6.58
C HIS A 427 -17.42 14.12 7.55
N GLU A 428 -17.51 13.06 8.36
CA GLU A 428 -16.43 12.64 9.28
C GLU A 428 -16.15 11.15 9.31
N ILE A 429 -14.88 10.81 9.50
CA ILE A 429 -14.42 9.47 9.89
C ILE A 429 -13.81 9.57 11.28
N VAL A 430 -14.22 8.70 12.19
CA VAL A 430 -13.71 8.64 13.56
C VAL A 430 -12.75 7.45 13.72
N LEU A 431 -11.51 7.74 14.10
CA LEU A 431 -10.49 6.74 14.46
C LEU A 431 -10.31 6.72 15.98
N LYS A 432 -10.61 5.57 16.61
CA LYS A 432 -10.43 5.34 18.05
C LYS A 432 -9.30 4.33 18.28
N THR A 433 -8.06 4.77 18.07
CA THR A 433 -6.89 3.87 18.11
C THR A 433 -5.96 4.09 19.31
N HIS A 434 -6.16 5.17 20.06
CA HIS A 434 -5.39 5.49 21.26
C HIS A 434 -6.26 5.34 22.53
N ASP A 435 -5.61 5.15 23.67
CA ASP A 435 -6.27 5.07 24.99
C ASP A 435 -6.22 6.40 25.75
N ARG A 436 -5.37 7.32 25.33
CA ARG A 436 -5.14 8.62 25.97
C ARG A 436 -5.19 9.76 24.95
N VAL A 437 -5.26 10.98 25.49
CA VAL A 437 -5.23 12.26 24.76
C VAL A 437 -4.27 12.22 23.58
N ILE A 438 -4.78 12.57 22.41
CA ILE A 438 -3.95 12.71 21.20
C ILE A 438 -3.14 13.98 21.33
N THR A 439 -1.84 13.83 21.21
CA THR A 439 -0.87 14.90 21.39
C THR A 439 -0.49 15.50 20.05
N SER A 440 -0.25 14.70 19.02
CA SER A 440 0.20 15.21 17.72
C SER A 440 -0.34 14.40 16.56
N ILE A 441 -0.54 15.07 15.43
CA ILE A 441 -1.08 14.50 14.20
C ILE A 441 -0.29 15.07 13.02
N SER A 442 0.08 14.20 12.08
CA SER A 442 0.70 14.63 10.83
C SER A 442 0.33 13.67 9.70
N LEU A 443 0.19 14.18 8.48
CA LEU A 443 0.13 13.35 7.28
C LEU A 443 1.40 13.49 6.44
N ASP A 444 1.68 12.48 5.61
CA ASP A 444 2.70 12.59 4.58
C ASP A 444 2.30 13.62 3.51
N PRO A 445 3.26 14.27 2.81
CA PRO A 445 2.95 15.26 1.77
C PRO A 445 2.13 14.73 0.57
N ALA A 446 1.99 13.41 0.47
CA ALA A 446 1.18 12.73 -0.53
C ALA A 446 -0.28 12.53 -0.07
N GLY A 447 -0.54 12.50 1.24
CA GLY A 447 -1.84 12.25 1.85
C GLY A 447 -2.25 10.78 1.91
N GLY A 448 -1.30 9.85 1.90
CA GLY A 448 -1.54 8.40 2.02
C GLY A 448 -1.33 7.83 3.42
N ARG A 449 -0.42 8.41 4.22
CA ARG A 449 -0.13 8.00 5.59
C ARG A 449 -0.56 9.06 6.59
N LEU A 450 -1.18 8.60 7.67
CA LEU A 450 -1.52 9.42 8.82
C LEU A 450 -0.80 8.84 10.05
N ILE A 451 -0.05 9.68 10.76
CA ILE A 451 0.54 9.33 12.05
C ILE A 451 -0.16 10.10 13.16
N THR A 452 -0.45 9.40 14.25
CA THR A 452 -1.00 9.99 15.47
C THR A 452 -0.13 9.59 16.64
N GLY A 453 0.17 10.56 17.51
CA GLY A 453 0.92 10.38 18.74
C GLY A 453 0.02 10.69 19.94
N SER A 454 0.25 10.00 21.05
CA SER A 454 -0.56 10.17 22.26
C SER A 454 0.28 10.19 23.54
N LEU A 455 -0.34 10.61 24.63
CA LEU A 455 0.19 10.50 25.99
C LEU A 455 0.29 9.05 26.47
N ASP A 456 -0.22 8.08 25.72
CA ASP A 456 0.02 6.65 25.93
C ASP A 456 1.45 6.19 25.55
N SER A 457 2.29 7.11 25.04
CA SER A 457 3.67 6.88 24.57
C SER A 457 3.77 6.13 23.24
N ASN A 458 2.64 5.87 22.57
CA ASN A 458 2.59 5.18 21.30
C ASN A 458 2.44 6.13 20.12
N VAL A 459 3.01 5.72 19.00
CA VAL A 459 2.78 6.29 17.67
C VAL A 459 1.98 5.27 16.85
N ASN A 460 0.77 5.65 16.44
CA ASN A 460 -0.07 4.82 15.58
C ASN A 460 0.06 5.27 14.13
N LEU A 461 0.39 4.32 13.26
CA LEU A 461 0.53 4.54 11.82
C LEU A 461 -0.70 4.00 11.09
N HIS A 462 -1.35 4.88 10.34
CA HIS A 462 -2.55 4.59 9.56
C HIS A 462 -2.26 4.71 8.06
N ASP A 463 -2.94 3.88 7.28
CA ASP A 463 -2.84 3.83 5.82
C ASP A 463 -4.22 3.96 5.20
N PHE A 464 -4.49 5.06 4.51
CA PHE A 464 -5.78 5.23 3.84
C PHE A 464 -6.00 4.16 2.78
N SER A 465 -4.93 3.69 2.13
CA SER A 465 -4.97 2.64 1.12
C SER A 465 -5.02 1.21 1.70
N ALA A 466 -4.99 1.02 3.02
CA ALA A 466 -5.20 -0.29 3.64
C ALA A 466 -6.48 -0.34 4.49
N MET A 467 -6.99 0.82 4.91
CA MET A 467 -8.22 0.93 5.66
C MET A 467 -9.44 0.62 4.80
N THR A 468 -10.51 0.17 5.46
CA THR A 468 -11.86 0.03 4.89
C THR A 468 -12.85 0.63 5.87
N PRO A 469 -14.09 0.94 5.46
CA PRO A 469 -15.02 1.65 6.34
C PRO A 469 -15.42 0.86 7.58
N THR A 470 -15.30 -0.47 7.52
CA THR A 470 -15.49 -1.38 8.65
C THR A 470 -14.22 -1.65 9.47
N THR A 471 -13.04 -1.29 8.97
CA THR A 471 -11.73 -1.58 9.60
C THR A 471 -10.85 -0.34 9.66
N LEU A 472 -11.25 0.60 10.52
CA LEU A 472 -10.56 1.85 10.79
C LEU A 472 -9.50 1.67 11.90
N ARG A 473 -8.40 0.99 11.59
CA ARG A 473 -7.32 0.69 12.55
C ARG A 473 -5.96 1.10 12.05
N ALA A 474 -5.05 1.38 12.97
CA ALA A 474 -3.63 1.48 12.68
C ALA A 474 -3.12 0.14 12.14
N PHE A 475 -2.26 0.17 11.13
CA PHE A 475 -1.61 -1.06 10.64
C PHE A 475 -0.38 -1.43 11.48
N LYS A 476 0.22 -0.44 12.16
CA LYS A 476 1.34 -0.61 13.07
C LYS A 476 1.26 0.43 14.19
N THR A 477 1.59 -0.02 15.40
CA THR A 477 1.76 0.82 16.59
C THR A 477 3.19 0.65 17.07
N VAL A 478 3.86 1.75 17.37
CA VAL A 478 5.28 1.78 17.74
C VAL A 478 5.48 2.64 18.97
N ASP A 479 6.19 2.12 19.97
CA ASP A 479 6.84 2.93 21.00
C ASP A 479 8.28 3.24 20.52
N PRO A 480 8.63 4.51 20.24
CA PRO A 480 9.96 4.90 19.76
C PRO A 480 11.12 4.56 20.71
N TRP A 481 10.84 4.26 21.97
CA TRP A 481 11.82 3.94 23.01
C TRP A 481 11.86 2.47 23.39
N GLU A 482 11.02 1.64 22.76
CA GLU A 482 11.01 0.20 22.99
C GLU A 482 12.29 -0.45 22.42
N THR A 483 13.19 -0.86 23.31
CA THR A 483 14.45 -1.52 22.92
C THR A 483 14.29 -3.04 22.73
N LYS A 484 13.40 -3.68 23.51
CA LYS A 484 12.96 -5.09 23.39
C LYS A 484 11.59 -5.28 24.04
N LYS A 485 10.64 -5.94 23.37
CA LYS A 485 9.28 -6.31 23.87
C LYS A 485 9.21 -7.05 25.21
N SER A 486 10.34 -7.55 25.72
CA SER A 486 10.44 -8.34 26.95
C SER A 486 11.34 -7.71 28.03
N ALA A 487 11.90 -6.53 27.78
CA ALA A 487 12.72 -5.84 28.77
C ALA A 487 11.82 -5.17 29.82
N LYS A 488 11.88 -5.64 31.07
CA LYS A 488 11.26 -5.00 32.25
C LYS A 488 11.72 -3.55 32.50
N THR A 489 12.68 -3.07 31.72
CA THR A 489 13.34 -1.76 31.83
C THR A 489 13.13 -0.90 30.57
N SER A 490 12.09 -1.15 29.77
CA SER A 490 11.74 -0.25 28.67
C SER A 490 11.22 1.07 29.26
N GLU A 491 11.93 2.17 29.00
CA GLU A 491 11.51 3.51 29.39
C GLU A 491 10.54 4.02 28.31
N SER A 492 9.27 4.22 28.67
CA SER A 492 8.26 4.79 27.77
C SER A 492 8.12 6.28 28.04
N HIS A 493 8.19 7.10 26.98
CA HIS A 493 8.06 8.54 27.09
C HIS A 493 6.84 9.04 26.30
N PRO A 494 5.97 9.88 26.90
CA PRO A 494 4.85 10.48 26.19
C PRO A 494 5.29 11.22 24.93
N ILE A 495 4.52 11.10 23.85
CA ILE A 495 4.81 11.77 22.58
C ILE A 495 4.42 13.25 22.70
N GLN A 496 5.36 14.16 22.40
CA GLN A 496 5.19 15.62 22.48
C GLN A 496 5.16 16.30 21.10
N HIS A 497 5.63 15.68 20.01
CA HIS A 497 5.39 16.23 18.67
C HIS A 497 5.74 15.19 17.62
N LEU A 498 4.95 15.12 16.56
CA LEU A 498 5.20 14.33 15.36
C LEU A 498 5.02 15.23 14.14
N GLU A 499 5.99 15.22 13.22
CA GLU A 499 5.84 15.95 11.95
C GLU A 499 6.56 15.21 10.82
N PHE A 500 5.81 14.86 9.77
CA PHE A 500 6.40 14.38 8.52
C PHE A 500 7.24 15.48 7.86
N SER A 501 8.34 15.09 7.22
CA SER A 501 9.09 16.06 6.42
C SER A 501 8.23 16.53 5.25
N ARG A 502 8.00 17.84 5.17
CA ARG A 502 7.18 18.46 4.11
C ARG A 502 7.76 18.25 2.72
N LEU A 503 9.09 18.09 2.64
CA LEU A 503 9.83 17.88 1.40
C LEU A 503 10.03 16.39 1.10
N SER A 504 10.04 15.53 2.13
CA SER A 504 10.22 14.08 1.99
C SER A 504 9.21 13.29 2.82
N GLY A 505 8.27 12.62 2.17
CA GLY A 505 7.28 11.76 2.84
C GLY A 505 7.82 10.44 3.39
N SER A 506 9.13 10.17 3.28
CA SER A 506 9.75 8.92 3.72
C SER A 506 10.12 8.89 5.20
N VAL A 507 10.18 10.04 5.87
CA VAL A 507 10.61 10.16 7.26
C VAL A 507 9.77 11.17 8.04
N PHE A 508 9.69 10.99 9.35
CA PHE A 508 9.08 11.94 10.26
C PHE A 508 9.92 12.16 11.53
N LEU A 509 9.82 13.37 12.06
CA LEU A 509 10.44 13.78 13.31
C LEU A 509 9.55 13.32 14.46
N CYS A 510 10.12 12.59 15.40
CA CYS A 510 9.46 12.13 16.61
C CYS A 510 10.11 12.77 17.84
N ILE A 511 9.32 13.57 18.55
CA ILE A 511 9.71 14.22 19.80
C ILE A 511 8.85 13.64 20.91
N THR A 512 9.54 13.22 21.96
CA THR A 512 8.94 12.68 23.18
C THR A 512 9.34 13.58 24.34
N ALA A 513 8.76 13.35 25.52
CA ALA A 513 9.17 14.02 26.77
C ALA A 513 10.56 13.52 27.24
N HIS A 514 11.57 13.67 26.39
CA HIS A 514 12.95 13.24 26.55
C HIS A 514 13.90 14.24 25.86
N PRO A 515 15.14 14.44 26.34
CA PRO A 515 16.11 15.35 25.71
C PRO A 515 16.69 14.91 24.35
N GLN A 516 16.23 13.80 23.79
CA GLN A 516 16.69 13.30 22.50
C GLN A 516 15.49 13.16 21.57
N ALA A 517 15.55 13.80 20.42
CA ALA A 517 14.61 13.58 19.33
C ALA A 517 15.08 12.41 18.45
N LYS A 518 14.12 11.72 17.83
CA LYS A 518 14.38 10.61 16.90
C LYS A 518 13.75 10.92 15.54
N ILE A 519 14.39 10.45 14.48
CA ILE A 519 13.82 10.42 13.13
C ILE A 519 13.39 8.99 12.86
N LEU A 520 12.12 8.80 12.52
CA LEU A 520 11.56 7.51 12.17
C LEU A 520 11.26 7.47 10.67
N SER A 521 11.36 6.27 10.10
CA SER A 521 10.88 5.96 8.76
C SER A 521 9.35 6.07 8.70
N ARG A 522 8.80 6.25 7.51
CA ARG A 522 7.37 6.17 7.19
C ARG A 522 6.69 4.91 7.74
N ASP A 523 7.43 3.82 7.93
CA ASP A 523 6.96 2.56 8.49
C ASP A 523 7.19 2.42 10.01
N GLY A 524 7.68 3.47 10.67
CA GLY A 524 7.87 3.53 12.12
C GLY A 524 9.20 2.97 12.65
N ASP A 525 10.17 2.68 11.78
CA ASP A 525 11.50 2.21 12.22
C ASP A 525 12.40 3.40 12.56
N VAL A 526 13.17 3.31 13.65
CA VAL A 526 14.07 4.38 14.10
C VAL A 526 15.30 4.45 13.19
N LEU A 527 15.45 5.55 12.45
CA LEU A 527 16.59 5.79 11.54
C LEU A 527 17.72 6.54 12.23
N THR A 528 17.39 7.64 12.91
CA THR A 528 18.36 8.52 13.57
C THR A 528 17.92 8.83 14.99
N GLU A 529 18.84 8.74 15.94
CA GLU A 529 18.67 9.23 17.30
C GLU A 529 19.71 10.32 17.55
N PHE A 530 19.26 11.53 17.86
CA PHE A 530 20.16 12.65 18.14
C PHE A 530 20.80 12.50 19.52
N VAL A 531 22.05 12.95 19.64
CA VAL A 531 22.82 12.84 20.88
C VAL A 531 22.18 13.62 22.04
N LYS A 532 22.25 13.06 23.25
CA LYS A 532 21.88 13.75 24.49
C LYS A 532 22.95 14.78 24.87
N GLY A 533 22.54 15.94 25.39
CA GLY A 533 23.44 16.92 25.95
C GLY A 533 24.03 16.50 27.30
N ASP A 534 25.24 16.96 27.61
CA ASP A 534 25.82 16.80 28.94
C ASP A 534 25.13 17.74 29.92
N MET A 535 24.37 17.15 30.84
CA MET A 535 23.55 17.86 31.82
C MET A 535 24.37 18.64 32.86
N TYR A 536 25.67 18.35 32.99
CA TYR A 536 26.56 19.01 33.95
C TYR A 536 27.23 20.26 33.38
N LEU A 537 27.20 20.46 32.06
CA LEU A 537 27.73 21.67 31.43
C LEU A 537 26.75 22.83 31.59
N ARG A 538 27.27 23.96 32.11
CA ARG A 538 26.48 25.19 32.30
C ARG A 538 26.31 26.00 31.02
N ASP A 539 27.32 25.98 30.16
CA ASP A 539 27.31 26.69 28.88
C ASP A 539 26.69 25.80 27.80
N MET A 540 25.52 26.22 27.34
CA MET A 540 24.74 25.47 26.35
C MET A 540 25.44 25.39 24.99
N ASN A 541 26.34 26.33 24.66
CA ASN A 541 27.09 26.28 23.41
C ASN A 541 28.02 25.05 23.33
N ASN A 542 28.50 24.56 24.48
CA ASN A 542 29.44 23.44 24.55
C ASN A 542 28.76 22.08 24.67
N THR A 543 27.43 22.07 24.85
CA THR A 543 26.65 20.82 24.87
C THR A 543 26.28 20.40 23.45
N LYS A 544 26.43 19.10 23.15
CA LYS A 544 26.17 18.55 21.80
C LYS A 544 24.71 18.20 21.50
N GLY A 545 23.84 18.29 22.50
CA GLY A 545 22.42 18.02 22.38
C GLY A 545 21.63 18.66 23.52
N HIS A 546 20.32 18.45 23.52
CA HIS A 546 19.48 19.02 24.58
C HIS A 546 19.80 18.39 25.93
N VAL A 547 19.79 19.22 26.97
CA VAL A 547 19.99 18.80 28.37
C VAL A 547 18.67 18.66 29.13
N GLY A 548 17.57 19.15 28.55
CA GLY A 548 16.21 19.07 29.09
C GLY A 548 15.22 18.54 28.05
N GLU A 549 13.97 18.33 28.47
CA GLU A 549 12.88 17.86 27.60
C GLU A 549 12.71 18.74 26.37
N ILE A 550 12.39 18.13 25.23
CA ILE A 550 12.08 18.82 23.99
C ILE A 550 10.57 19.02 23.93
N ALA A 551 10.14 20.27 23.73
CA ALA A 551 8.72 20.63 23.66
C ALA A 551 8.16 20.41 22.25
N THR A 552 8.89 20.81 21.22
CA THR A 552 8.43 20.73 19.83
C THR A 552 9.61 20.83 18.86
N GLY A 553 9.34 20.65 17.57
CA GLY A 553 10.31 20.83 16.51
C GLY A 553 9.63 20.89 15.15
N THR A 554 10.36 21.36 14.15
CA THR A 554 9.84 21.49 12.77
C THR A 554 10.98 21.25 11.78
N TRP A 555 10.60 20.80 10.59
CA TRP A 555 11.52 20.65 9.46
C TRP A 555 11.92 22.01 8.88
N HIS A 556 13.09 22.06 8.27
CA HIS A 556 13.50 23.19 7.45
C HIS A 556 12.61 23.25 6.17
N PRO A 557 12.10 24.43 5.79
CA PRO A 557 11.12 24.53 4.71
C PRO A 557 11.67 24.24 3.30
N SER A 558 12.99 24.29 3.11
CA SER A 558 13.64 24.09 1.79
C SER A 558 14.74 23.02 1.77
N ASP A 559 15.13 22.47 2.92
CA ASP A 559 16.23 21.51 3.03
C ASP A 559 15.70 20.29 3.80
N PRO A 560 15.58 19.12 3.14
CA PRO A 560 14.97 17.95 3.77
C PRO A 560 15.82 17.36 4.90
N ASN A 561 17.11 17.71 4.98
CA ASN A 561 18.03 17.13 5.96
C ASN A 561 18.13 17.93 7.25
N LEU A 562 17.51 19.11 7.32
CA LEU A 562 17.59 19.99 8.48
C LEU A 562 16.27 20.01 9.25
N CYS A 563 16.36 19.94 10.57
CA CYS A 563 15.24 20.17 11.46
C CYS A 563 15.67 21.00 12.67
N VAL A 564 14.73 21.71 13.30
CA VAL A 564 14.96 22.46 14.53
C VAL A 564 14.14 21.86 15.65
N THR A 565 14.73 21.78 16.85
CA THR A 565 14.04 21.34 18.07
C THR A 565 14.13 22.43 19.13
N ALA A 566 13.06 22.61 19.90
CA ALA A 566 12.95 23.57 20.98
C ALA A 566 12.88 22.86 22.34
N GLY A 567 13.75 23.25 23.27
CA GLY A 567 13.89 22.57 24.56
C GLY A 567 13.55 23.41 25.78
N ALA A 568 13.29 22.73 26.89
CA ALA A 568 13.20 23.32 28.23
C ALA A 568 14.54 23.88 28.74
N ASP A 569 15.64 23.59 28.04
CA ASP A 569 17.00 24.06 28.34
C ASP A 569 17.32 25.47 27.81
N SER A 570 16.29 26.23 27.40
CA SER A 570 16.41 27.57 26.81
C SER A 570 17.12 27.59 25.45
N THR A 571 17.20 26.45 24.77
CA THR A 571 17.84 26.37 23.45
C THR A 571 16.90 25.97 22.34
N LEU A 572 17.16 26.53 21.15
CA LEU A 572 16.74 25.94 19.88
C LEU A 572 17.97 25.31 19.25
N ARG A 573 17.86 24.07 18.78
CA ARG A 573 18.96 23.36 18.13
C ARG A 573 18.58 22.99 16.73
N ILE A 574 19.45 23.33 15.78
CA ILE A 574 19.31 22.94 14.39
C ILE A 574 20.17 21.70 14.18
N TRP A 575 19.53 20.64 13.72
CA TRP A 575 20.12 19.33 13.50
C TRP A 575 20.22 19.03 12.02
N ASP A 576 21.27 18.32 11.65
CA ASP A 576 21.39 17.64 10.37
C ASP A 576 21.15 16.16 10.60
N ILE A 577 20.17 15.56 9.90
CA ILE A 577 19.83 14.13 10.04
C ILE A 577 21.07 13.25 9.78
N ASN A 578 21.96 13.68 8.88
CA ASN A 578 23.15 12.93 8.51
C ASN A 578 24.23 12.96 9.61
N ASN A 579 24.18 13.95 10.52
CA ASN A 579 25.09 14.07 11.65
C ASN A 579 24.36 13.96 13.00
N LYS A 580 24.20 12.73 13.47
CA LYS A 580 23.52 12.44 14.75
C LYS A 580 24.31 12.79 16.01
N ARG A 581 25.62 13.04 15.92
CA ARG A 581 26.52 13.15 17.08
C ARG A 581 26.66 14.58 17.63
N SER A 582 26.12 15.57 16.94
CA SER A 582 26.18 16.98 17.34
C SER A 582 25.14 17.78 16.57
N GLN A 583 24.58 18.82 17.19
CA GLN A 583 23.81 19.83 16.47
C GLN A 583 24.69 20.56 15.43
N LYS A 584 24.08 21.01 14.34
CA LYS A 584 24.71 21.88 13.34
C LYS A 584 24.88 23.29 13.91
N GLU A 585 23.81 23.82 14.52
CA GLU A 585 23.82 25.13 15.17
C GLU A 585 23.02 25.11 16.48
N VAL A 586 23.39 25.99 17.40
CA VAL A 586 22.72 26.16 18.70
C VAL A 586 22.34 27.62 18.89
N ILE A 587 21.07 27.86 19.21
CA ILE A 587 20.52 29.17 19.51
C ILE A 587 20.19 29.18 20.99
N VAL A 588 20.97 29.93 21.77
CA VAL A 588 20.73 30.07 23.21
C VAL A 588 19.86 31.29 23.44
N PHE A 589 18.59 31.08 23.79
CA PHE A 589 17.70 32.16 24.17
C PHE A 589 17.99 32.60 25.61
N LYS A 590 18.21 33.90 25.81
CA LYS A 590 18.48 34.49 27.11
C LYS A 590 17.31 35.34 27.54
N SER A 591 16.53 34.85 28.50
CA SER A 591 15.43 35.62 29.09
C SER A 591 15.95 36.89 29.78
N LYS A 592 15.22 37.98 29.61
CA LYS A 592 15.52 39.27 30.27
C LYS A 592 14.64 39.52 31.49
N VAL A 593 13.81 38.56 31.87
CA VAL A 593 12.94 38.65 33.05
C VAL A 593 13.79 38.61 34.32
N ALA A 594 13.50 39.53 35.24
CA ALA A 594 14.23 39.63 36.50
C ALA A 594 14.03 38.36 37.35
N GLY A 595 15.11 37.86 37.95
CA GLY A 595 15.08 36.65 38.79
C GLY A 595 15.26 35.32 38.05
N CYS A 596 15.10 35.27 36.72
CA CYS A 596 15.19 34.04 35.94
C CYS A 596 16.62 33.62 35.56
N ALA A 597 17.64 34.38 35.99
CA ALA A 597 19.06 34.14 35.68
C ALA A 597 19.36 33.89 34.19
N GLY A 598 18.57 34.50 33.30
CA GLY A 598 18.72 34.34 31.86
C GLY A 598 18.13 33.06 31.26
N ARG A 599 17.40 32.23 32.03
CA ARG A 599 16.86 30.95 31.57
C ARG A 599 15.32 30.96 31.52
N THR A 600 14.77 30.34 30.49
CA THR A 600 13.33 30.06 30.34
C THR A 600 13.11 28.89 29.38
N ARG A 601 11.94 28.24 29.41
CA ARG A 601 11.66 27.11 28.51
C ARG A 601 11.19 27.63 27.16
N MET A 602 11.68 27.03 26.08
CA MET A 602 11.10 27.25 24.75
C MET A 602 9.86 26.37 24.61
N THR A 603 8.73 26.95 24.22
CA THR A 603 7.42 26.26 24.22
C THR A 603 6.97 25.84 22.83
N ALA A 604 7.14 26.70 21.82
CA ALA A 604 6.80 26.40 20.43
C ALA A 604 7.85 26.95 19.45
N VAL A 605 7.95 26.34 18.26
CA VAL A 605 8.83 26.78 17.17
C VAL A 605 8.17 26.53 15.83
N ALA A 606 8.30 27.48 14.90
CA ALA A 606 7.82 27.37 13.52
C ALA A 606 8.90 27.88 12.56
N TRP A 607 9.09 27.17 11.45
CA TRP A 607 10.06 27.52 10.42
C TRP A 607 9.36 27.59 9.07
N GLY A 608 9.23 28.80 8.53
CA GLY A 608 8.49 29.07 7.32
C GLY A 608 9.38 29.68 6.25
N ALA A 609 9.07 29.41 4.99
CA ALA A 609 9.63 30.12 3.85
C ALA A 609 8.49 30.71 3.01
N PRO A 610 8.65 31.93 2.47
CA PRO A 610 7.69 32.48 1.51
C PRO A 610 7.59 31.58 0.28
N ALA A 611 6.37 31.23 -0.13
CA ALA A 611 6.13 30.39 -1.31
C ALA A 611 6.71 30.95 -2.63
N GLN A 612 6.89 32.27 -2.71
CA GLN A 612 7.43 32.99 -3.88
C GLN A 612 8.96 33.07 -3.92
N GLY A 613 9.67 32.31 -3.07
CA GLY A 613 11.12 32.37 -2.94
C GLY A 613 11.55 33.61 -2.16
N GLY A 614 12.02 33.39 -0.93
CA GLY A 614 12.51 34.46 -0.05
C GLY A 614 13.29 33.88 1.11
N ASN A 615 13.87 34.76 1.94
CA ASN A 615 14.58 34.30 3.12
C ASN A 615 13.60 33.61 4.08
N PRO A 616 13.87 32.36 4.49
CA PRO A 616 13.07 31.70 5.49
C PRO A 616 13.17 32.46 6.82
N ILE A 617 12.17 32.28 7.67
CA ILE A 617 12.14 32.84 9.01
C ILE A 617 11.89 31.72 10.02
N LEU A 618 12.51 31.87 11.19
CA LEU A 618 12.34 30.98 12.32
C LEU A 618 11.73 31.78 13.46
N VAL A 619 10.55 31.36 13.93
CA VAL A 619 9.85 32.02 15.04
C VAL A 619 9.73 31.03 16.18
N ALA A 620 10.02 31.47 17.40
CA ALA A 620 9.89 30.65 18.59
C ALA A 620 9.27 31.44 19.74
N SER A 621 8.51 30.74 20.58
CA SER A 621 7.92 31.29 21.80
C SER A 621 8.60 30.71 23.04
N ALA A 622 8.69 31.54 24.09
CA ALA A 622 9.22 31.15 25.37
C ALA A 622 8.13 31.24 26.46
N LEU A 623 8.30 30.45 27.51
CA LEU A 623 7.37 30.40 28.66
C LEU A 623 7.30 31.74 29.42
N ASP A 624 8.31 32.60 29.27
CA ASP A 624 8.31 33.94 29.86
C ASP A 624 7.40 34.94 29.12
N GLY A 625 6.67 34.49 28.10
CA GLY A 625 5.77 35.31 27.29
C GLY A 625 6.45 35.95 26.08
N SER A 626 7.75 35.71 25.88
CA SER A 626 8.49 36.28 24.75
C SER A 626 8.22 35.53 23.45
N LEU A 627 8.12 36.29 22.36
CA LEU A 627 8.12 35.80 20.98
C LEU A 627 9.36 36.33 20.27
N VAL A 628 10.18 35.43 19.73
CA VAL A 628 11.44 35.74 19.06
C VAL A 628 11.43 35.28 17.62
N MET A 629 11.99 36.12 16.74
CA MET A 629 12.15 35.83 15.32
C MET A 629 13.62 35.89 14.94
N TYR A 630 14.09 34.88 14.21
CA TYR A 630 15.42 34.77 13.64
C TYR A 630 15.35 34.68 12.11
N SER A 631 16.43 35.08 11.45
CA SER A 631 16.65 34.71 10.03
C SER A 631 16.73 33.19 9.92
N GLY A 632 16.05 32.60 8.96
CA GLY A 632 16.02 31.15 8.78
C GLY A 632 17.33 30.57 8.23
N ASN A 633 18.14 31.33 7.47
CA ASN A 633 19.43 30.84 6.98
C ASN A 633 20.62 31.28 7.85
N GLY A 634 20.33 31.78 9.04
CA GLY A 634 21.30 32.41 9.92
C GLY A 634 21.75 33.81 9.45
N PRO A 635 22.75 34.39 10.12
CA PRO A 635 23.37 33.87 11.35
C PRO A 635 22.42 34.01 12.57
N PHE A 636 22.40 33.02 13.47
CA PHE A 636 21.38 32.92 14.56
C PHE A 636 21.84 33.46 15.92
N HIS A 637 23.00 34.12 15.99
CA HIS A 637 23.55 34.66 17.24
C HIS A 637 22.69 35.75 17.89
N ARG A 638 21.88 36.46 17.09
CA ARG A 638 20.95 37.48 17.57
C ARG A 638 19.58 37.30 16.91
N PRO A 639 18.48 37.51 17.64
CA PRO A 639 17.17 37.57 17.03
C PRO A 639 17.08 38.79 16.10
N THR A 640 16.39 38.62 14.98
CA THR A 640 15.99 39.70 14.09
C THR A 640 14.99 40.62 14.78
N ALA A 641 14.06 40.04 15.56
CA ALA A 641 13.12 40.77 16.38
C ALA A 641 12.71 39.96 17.64
N GLU A 642 12.34 40.65 18.71
CA GLU A 642 11.98 40.08 20.01
C GLU A 642 10.85 40.92 20.61
N ILE A 643 9.74 40.28 20.98
CA ILE A 643 8.60 40.88 21.67
C ILE A 643 8.49 40.19 23.04
N ARG A 644 8.76 40.90 24.14
CA ARG A 644 8.84 40.29 25.48
C ARG A 644 7.50 39.98 26.11
N GLU A 645 6.50 40.81 25.82
CA GLU A 645 5.15 40.69 26.37
C GLU A 645 4.18 40.24 25.27
N ALA A 646 4.63 39.28 24.45
CA ALA A 646 3.80 38.75 23.38
C ALA A 646 2.60 37.99 23.94
N HIS A 647 2.80 37.20 24.99
CA HIS A 647 1.76 36.56 25.81
C HIS A 647 2.05 36.74 27.30
N ARG A 648 1.09 36.40 28.17
CA ARG A 648 1.28 36.45 29.63
C ARG A 648 2.42 35.52 30.04
N ALA A 649 3.36 36.02 30.84
CA ALA A 649 4.43 35.21 31.41
C ALA A 649 3.88 34.02 32.22
N ASP A 650 4.64 32.93 32.27
CA ASP A 650 4.29 31.67 32.93
C ASP A 650 3.02 31.00 32.38
N THR A 651 2.64 31.30 31.14
CA THR A 651 1.58 30.59 30.42
C THR A 651 2.13 29.85 29.21
N TRP A 652 1.58 28.67 28.93
CA TRP A 652 2.11 27.85 27.84
C TRP A 652 1.61 28.35 26.48
N THR A 653 2.54 28.83 25.64
CA THR A 653 2.24 29.22 24.25
C THR A 653 2.52 28.03 23.33
N GLY A 654 1.50 27.19 23.12
CA GLY A 654 1.61 25.94 22.36
C GLY A 654 1.47 26.10 20.84
N GLY A 655 0.71 27.10 20.39
CA GLY A 655 0.43 27.29 18.97
C GLY A 655 1.23 28.44 18.37
N VAL A 656 2.06 28.14 17.38
CA VAL A 656 2.73 29.13 16.52
C VAL A 656 2.71 28.58 15.09
N ASP A 657 2.24 29.38 14.13
CA ASP A 657 2.32 29.03 12.72
C ASP A 657 2.58 30.26 11.86
N ILE A 658 3.13 30.04 10.67
CA ILE A 658 3.54 31.07 9.73
C ILE A 658 2.70 30.94 8.47
N SER A 659 2.19 32.07 7.94
CA SER A 659 1.44 32.07 6.68
C SER A 659 2.32 31.62 5.50
N SER A 660 1.70 31.06 4.47
CA SER A 660 2.39 30.57 3.26
C SER A 660 3.16 31.65 2.51
N ASP A 661 2.81 32.93 2.68
CA ASP A 661 3.54 34.08 2.13
C ASP A 661 4.70 34.57 3.03
N GLY A 662 4.85 34.01 4.24
CA GLY A 662 5.86 34.38 5.23
C GLY A 662 5.70 35.77 5.85
N ARG A 663 4.56 36.44 5.63
CA ARG A 663 4.33 37.82 6.11
C ARG A 663 3.63 37.90 7.46
N MET A 664 2.86 36.87 7.81
CA MET A 664 2.07 36.83 9.01
C MET A 664 2.47 35.65 9.88
N VAL A 665 2.41 35.88 11.19
CA VAL A 665 2.57 34.84 12.21
C VAL A 665 1.34 34.87 13.09
N VAL A 666 0.77 33.69 13.34
CA VAL A 666 -0.30 33.53 14.31
C VAL A 666 0.24 32.82 15.55
N THR A 667 -0.14 33.31 16.73
CA THR A 667 0.22 32.68 17.99
C THR A 667 -1.00 32.47 18.87
N ARG A 668 -1.02 31.35 19.58
CA ARG A 668 -2.05 30.97 20.56
C ARG A 668 -1.39 30.71 21.91
N GLY A 669 -1.76 31.50 22.91
CA GLY A 669 -1.19 31.44 24.26
C GLY A 669 -2.14 30.81 25.29
N GLY A 670 -1.57 30.33 26.40
CA GLY A 670 -2.31 29.95 27.62
C GLY A 670 -2.93 31.14 28.34
N ASP A 671 -2.64 32.35 27.90
CA ASP A 671 -3.35 33.57 28.30
C ASP A 671 -4.78 33.65 27.74
N GLY A 672 -5.20 32.69 26.90
CA GLY A 672 -6.53 32.67 26.28
C GLY A 672 -6.67 33.67 25.14
N LEU A 673 -5.55 34.09 24.54
CA LEU A 673 -5.53 35.02 23.42
C LEU A 673 -4.93 34.36 22.19
N ILE A 674 -5.54 34.64 21.04
CA ILE A 674 -4.94 34.44 19.72
C ILE A 674 -4.49 35.81 19.21
N LYS A 675 -3.24 35.89 18.76
CA LYS A 675 -2.63 37.14 18.28
C LYS A 675 -2.06 36.93 16.88
N LEU A 676 -2.24 37.94 16.04
CA LEU A 676 -1.67 38.01 14.69
C LEU A 676 -0.54 39.04 14.65
N TRP A 677 0.57 38.68 14.03
CA TRP A 677 1.78 39.51 13.97
C TRP A 677 2.24 39.69 12.53
N ASP A 678 2.67 40.89 12.17
CA ASP A 678 3.35 41.18 10.90
C ASP A 678 4.86 40.94 11.05
N THR A 679 5.45 40.12 10.17
CA THR A 679 6.90 39.82 10.20
C THR A 679 7.76 41.02 9.80
N ARG A 680 7.23 41.98 9.04
CA ARG A 680 7.92 43.22 8.66
C ARG A 680 7.83 44.27 9.77
N LYS A 681 6.73 44.27 10.54
CA LYS A 681 6.49 45.17 11.67
C LYS A 681 6.31 44.37 12.97
N PHE A 682 7.33 43.60 13.33
CA PHE A 682 7.30 42.65 14.44
C PHE A 682 7.51 43.36 15.81
N LYS A 683 6.52 44.13 16.24
CA LYS A 683 6.57 44.91 17.50
C LYS A 683 5.27 44.83 18.30
N GLU A 684 4.13 44.98 17.65
CA GLU A 684 2.81 44.97 18.26
C GLU A 684 1.90 43.99 17.49
N PRO A 685 0.94 43.33 18.16
CA PRO A 685 0.01 42.46 17.46
C PRO A 685 -0.91 43.31 16.60
N LEU A 686 -1.13 42.90 15.35
CA LEU A 686 -2.10 43.53 14.45
C LEU A 686 -3.51 43.37 15.01
N ILE A 687 -3.83 42.16 15.45
CA ILE A 687 -5.15 41.76 15.94
C ILE A 687 -4.94 40.85 17.15
N LYS A 688 -5.80 41.02 18.16
CA LYS A 688 -5.90 40.14 19.31
C LYS A 688 -7.36 39.77 19.53
N VAL A 689 -7.64 38.49 19.74
CA VAL A 689 -8.99 37.98 20.02
C VAL A 689 -8.92 37.04 21.21
N GLU A 690 -9.94 37.11 22.06
CA GLU A 690 -10.12 36.18 23.17
C GLU A 690 -10.61 34.83 22.62
N HIS A 691 -9.85 33.79 22.91
CA HIS A 691 -10.19 32.42 22.61
C HIS A 691 -9.61 31.55 23.73
N PRO A 692 -10.45 31.04 24.66
CA PRO A 692 -9.99 30.22 25.76
C PRO A 692 -9.09 29.08 25.27
N SER A 693 -7.87 29.03 25.81
CA SER A 693 -6.89 28.02 25.45
C SER A 693 -6.92 26.87 26.43
N THR A 694 -6.64 25.66 25.94
CA THR A 694 -6.43 24.50 26.79
C THR A 694 -4.94 24.20 27.00
N SER A 695 -4.05 25.07 26.53
CA SER A 695 -2.59 24.90 26.62
C SER A 695 -2.07 24.73 28.05
N ASP A 696 -2.74 25.30 29.06
CA ASP A 696 -2.36 25.12 30.47
C ASP A 696 -2.52 23.66 30.95
N ARG A 697 -3.46 22.91 30.36
CA ARG A 697 -3.68 21.48 30.64
C ARG A 697 -3.00 20.59 29.60
N PHE A 698 -3.01 21.01 28.35
CA PHE A 698 -2.49 20.29 27.21
C PHE A 698 -1.50 21.19 26.45
N PRO A 699 -0.22 21.24 26.84
CA PRO A 699 0.82 22.08 26.24
C PRO A 699 0.91 22.03 24.71
N MET A 700 0.46 20.90 24.16
CA MET A 700 0.43 20.49 22.76
C MET A 700 -0.57 21.25 21.88
N THR A 701 -1.43 22.09 22.46
CA THR A 701 -2.51 22.70 21.69
C THR A 701 -1.99 23.62 20.61
N ASN A 702 -2.34 23.34 19.36
CA ASN A 702 -1.80 24.06 18.22
C ASN A 702 -2.83 25.00 17.57
N ILE A 703 -2.33 25.72 16.57
CA ILE A 703 -3.08 26.59 15.66
C ILE A 703 -2.39 26.46 14.30
N ARG A 704 -3.15 26.41 13.21
CA ARG A 704 -2.60 26.21 11.86
C ARG A 704 -3.27 27.14 10.86
N TYR A 705 -2.50 27.66 9.91
CA TYR A 705 -3.06 28.26 8.70
C TYR A 705 -3.66 27.18 7.80
N SER A 706 -4.69 27.56 7.03
CA SER A 706 -5.10 26.77 5.88
C SER A 706 -3.96 26.75 4.84
N PRO A 707 -3.92 25.74 3.95
CA PRO A 707 -2.88 25.60 2.93
C PRO A 707 -2.64 26.85 2.06
N ASN A 708 -3.70 27.60 1.78
CA ASN A 708 -3.72 28.85 1.01
C ASN A 708 -3.62 30.12 1.88
N SER A 709 -3.50 29.98 3.21
CA SER A 709 -3.55 31.06 4.21
C SER A 709 -4.83 31.91 4.22
N SER A 710 -5.93 31.43 3.61
CA SER A 710 -7.22 32.15 3.61
C SER A 710 -7.96 32.06 4.94
N SER A 711 -7.65 31.05 5.75
CA SER A 711 -8.34 30.73 7.00
C SER A 711 -7.33 30.22 8.04
N ILE A 712 -7.70 30.26 9.31
CA ILE A 712 -6.90 29.73 10.42
C ILE A 712 -7.76 28.76 11.20
N ILE A 713 -7.25 27.58 11.53
CA ILE A 713 -7.97 26.57 12.28
C ILE A 713 -7.44 26.42 13.70
N THR A 714 -8.36 26.25 14.65
CA THR A 714 -8.00 26.03 16.06
C THR A 714 -9.08 25.24 16.81
N GLY A 715 -8.67 24.43 17.78
CA GLY A 715 -9.58 23.65 18.63
C GLY A 715 -10.00 24.39 19.91
N SER A 716 -11.23 24.18 20.36
CA SER A 716 -11.78 24.76 21.60
C SER A 716 -11.73 23.80 22.79
N ALA A 717 -11.79 24.37 23.99
CA ALA A 717 -11.98 23.64 25.24
C ALA A 717 -13.33 22.91 25.33
N SER A 718 -14.34 23.37 24.59
CA SER A 718 -15.68 22.76 24.51
C SER A 718 -15.75 21.52 23.61
N GLY A 719 -14.72 21.30 22.78
CA GLY A 719 -14.72 20.24 21.76
C GLY A 719 -15.10 20.70 20.36
N ASP A 720 -15.12 22.01 20.12
CA ASP A 720 -15.46 22.59 18.82
C ASP A 720 -14.21 22.95 18.02
N LEU A 721 -14.24 22.69 16.71
CA LEU A 721 -13.30 23.23 15.74
C LEU A 721 -13.77 24.63 15.31
N HIS A 722 -12.88 25.61 15.46
CA HIS A 722 -13.11 26.97 15.01
C HIS A 722 -12.27 27.24 13.75
N ILE A 723 -12.93 27.68 12.69
CA ILE A 723 -12.29 28.21 11.48
C ILE A 723 -12.41 29.73 11.53
N LEU A 724 -11.28 30.42 11.63
CA LEU A 724 -11.18 31.84 11.83
C LEU A 724 -10.76 32.55 10.53
N ASN A 725 -11.28 33.77 10.33
CA ASN A 725 -10.79 34.65 9.28
C ASN A 725 -9.46 35.30 9.70
N PRO A 726 -8.39 35.22 8.90
CA PRO A 726 -7.08 35.77 9.27
C PRO A 726 -7.08 37.31 9.40
N GLY A 727 -8.01 38.02 8.73
CA GLY A 727 -8.10 39.48 8.75
C GLY A 727 -8.75 40.07 10.00
N ASN A 728 -9.47 39.29 10.80
CA ASN A 728 -10.11 39.76 12.05
C ASN A 728 -10.07 38.76 13.21
N LEU A 729 -9.56 37.54 12.99
CA LEU A 729 -9.51 36.41 13.92
C LEU A 729 -10.86 36.01 14.54
N ARG A 730 -11.98 36.38 13.91
CA ARG A 730 -13.32 35.94 14.31
C ARG A 730 -13.65 34.61 13.65
N PRO A 731 -14.44 33.75 14.31
CA PRO A 731 -14.90 32.50 13.72
C PRO A 731 -15.82 32.79 12.53
N GLU A 732 -15.45 32.27 11.36
CA GLU A 732 -16.34 32.14 10.20
C GLU A 732 -17.23 30.91 10.38
N LEU A 733 -16.65 29.81 10.86
CA LEU A 733 -17.38 28.57 11.11
C LEU A 733 -16.97 27.95 12.45
N VAL A 734 -17.97 27.53 13.23
CA VAL A 734 -17.78 26.77 14.46
C VAL A 734 -18.46 25.42 14.31
N THR A 735 -17.70 24.37 14.54
CA THR A 735 -18.13 23.00 14.23
C THR A 735 -17.88 22.10 15.43
N PRO A 736 -18.92 21.50 16.05
CA PRO A 736 -18.74 20.60 17.18
C PRO A 736 -18.16 19.27 16.72
N ILE A 737 -17.02 18.85 17.28
CA ILE A 737 -16.33 17.60 16.91
C ILE A 737 -16.47 16.56 18.02
N THR A 738 -16.02 16.91 19.23
CA THR A 738 -16.04 16.02 20.40
C THR A 738 -16.71 16.73 21.58
N PRO A 739 -18.05 16.86 21.57
CA PRO A 739 -18.77 17.62 22.60
C PRO A 739 -18.38 17.16 24.02
N GLY A 740 -17.88 18.10 24.83
CA GLY A 740 -17.48 17.86 26.22
C GLY A 740 -16.02 17.40 26.41
N ALA A 741 -15.26 17.19 25.33
CA ALA A 741 -13.83 16.90 25.39
C ALA A 741 -13.05 17.92 24.54
N PRO A 742 -11.97 18.55 25.06
CA PRO A 742 -11.20 19.52 24.28
C PRO A 742 -10.60 18.94 22.99
N VAL A 743 -10.68 19.72 21.90
CA VAL A 743 -9.87 19.47 20.70
C VAL A 743 -8.47 20.02 20.95
N VAL A 744 -7.48 19.15 20.99
CA VAL A 744 -6.10 19.48 21.37
C VAL A 744 -5.31 19.89 20.13
N VAL A 745 -5.32 19.05 19.09
CA VAL A 745 -4.55 19.30 17.86
C VAL A 745 -5.42 19.32 16.62
N VAL A 746 -5.04 20.17 15.68
CA VAL A 746 -5.71 20.32 14.38
C VAL A 746 -4.65 20.39 13.27
N GLU A 747 -4.94 19.81 12.11
CA GLU A 747 -4.07 19.82 10.92
C GLU A 747 -4.93 19.88 9.66
N TRP A 748 -4.59 20.75 8.70
CA TRP A 748 -5.28 20.85 7.41
C TRP A 748 -4.32 20.45 6.29
N HIS A 749 -4.60 19.32 5.65
CA HIS A 749 -3.72 18.80 4.63
C HIS A 749 -3.87 19.53 3.28
N PRO A 750 -2.76 19.99 2.63
CA PRO A 750 -2.80 20.84 1.44
C PRO A 750 -3.36 20.21 0.17
N LYS A 751 -3.09 18.93 -0.10
CA LYS A 751 -3.54 18.28 -1.36
C LYS A 751 -4.91 17.61 -1.24
N LEU A 752 -5.11 16.86 -0.17
CA LEU A 752 -6.39 16.17 0.12
C LEU A 752 -7.55 17.14 0.39
N ASN A 753 -7.26 18.36 0.88
CA ASN A 753 -8.25 19.28 1.42
C ASN A 753 -9.14 18.62 2.49
N GLN A 754 -8.51 18.09 3.54
CA GLN A 754 -9.15 17.41 4.68
C GLN A 754 -8.59 17.99 5.98
N ILE A 755 -9.44 18.11 6.99
CA ILE A 755 -9.05 18.61 8.32
C ILE A 755 -9.04 17.43 9.28
N ILE A 756 -7.94 17.24 10.00
CA ILE A 756 -7.82 16.19 11.00
C ILE A 756 -7.69 16.83 12.37
N THR A 757 -8.47 16.34 13.32
CA THR A 757 -8.50 16.84 14.68
C THR A 757 -8.26 15.72 15.68
N GLY A 758 -7.41 15.97 16.68
CA GLY A 758 -7.14 15.06 17.79
C GLY A 758 -7.69 15.61 19.09
N SER A 759 -8.45 14.79 19.79
CA SER A 759 -9.19 15.21 20.99
C SER A 759 -8.62 14.60 22.27
N ALA A 760 -8.99 15.20 23.40
CA ALA A 760 -8.59 14.72 24.72
C ALA A 760 -9.19 13.36 25.11
N ASN A 761 -10.27 12.95 24.45
CA ASN A 761 -10.94 11.65 24.63
C ASN A 761 -10.29 10.50 23.81
N ALA A 762 -9.10 10.72 23.27
CA ALA A 762 -8.35 9.77 22.43
C ALA A 762 -8.96 9.49 21.04
N GLU A 763 -9.93 10.30 20.60
CA GLU A 763 -10.55 10.18 19.27
C GLU A 763 -9.88 11.11 18.26
N THR A 764 -9.52 10.54 17.10
CA THR A 764 -9.07 11.32 15.93
C THR A 764 -10.22 11.40 14.94
N HIS A 765 -10.65 12.62 14.59
CA HIS A 765 -11.68 12.84 13.57
C HIS A 765 -11.02 13.34 12.29
N ILE A 766 -11.43 12.77 11.16
CA ILE A 766 -11.03 13.19 9.82
C ILE A 766 -12.26 13.79 9.14
N LEU A 767 -12.23 15.09 8.97
CA LEU A 767 -13.28 15.87 8.32
C LEU A 767 -12.96 16.02 6.84
N TYR A 768 -13.96 15.76 6.00
CA TYR A 768 -13.84 15.86 4.56
C TYR A 768 -15.18 16.28 3.95
N SER A 769 -15.14 16.75 2.69
CA SER A 769 -16.32 16.92 1.87
C SER A 769 -16.20 16.10 0.58
N PRO A 770 -17.20 15.32 0.19
CA PRO A 770 -17.13 14.50 -1.03
C PRO A 770 -16.91 15.29 -2.31
N THR A 771 -17.34 16.56 -2.33
CA THR A 771 -17.21 17.45 -3.50
C THR A 771 -15.87 18.17 -3.56
N SER A 772 -15.33 18.62 -2.41
CA SER A 772 -14.13 19.46 -2.36
C SER A 772 -12.86 18.76 -1.87
N SER A 773 -12.98 17.60 -1.22
CA SER A 773 -11.84 16.79 -0.79
C SER A 773 -11.47 15.75 -1.84
N THR A 774 -10.20 15.31 -1.84
CA THR A 774 -9.71 14.25 -2.73
C THR A 774 -8.96 13.17 -1.95
N ARG A 775 -9.05 11.90 -2.38
CA ARG A 775 -8.36 10.73 -1.77
C ARG A 775 -8.54 10.64 -0.23
N GLY A 776 -7.58 10.05 0.50
CA GLY A 776 -7.59 10.00 1.97
C GLY A 776 -8.85 9.32 2.51
N ALA A 777 -9.66 10.04 3.28
CA ALA A 777 -10.96 9.56 3.76
C ALA A 777 -11.87 9.00 2.65
N LEU A 778 -11.92 9.64 1.47
CA LEU A 778 -12.73 9.17 0.34
C LEU A 778 -12.27 7.82 -0.21
N GLU A 779 -10.96 7.56 -0.18
CA GLU A 779 -10.39 6.28 -0.60
C GLU A 779 -10.75 5.16 0.38
N VAL A 780 -10.82 5.48 1.68
CA VAL A 780 -11.33 4.54 2.68
C VAL A 780 -12.79 4.22 2.39
N MET A 781 -13.62 5.24 2.16
CA MET A 781 -15.07 5.10 1.99
C MET A 781 -15.50 4.48 0.66
N SER A 782 -14.68 4.58 -0.39
CA SER A 782 -14.96 3.95 -1.69
C SER A 782 -14.71 2.44 -1.71
N ARG A 783 -14.06 1.89 -0.68
CA ARG A 783 -13.72 0.47 -0.59
C ARG A 783 -14.89 -0.35 -0.06
N ALA A 784 -15.04 -1.55 -0.66
CA ALA A 784 -16.02 -2.51 -0.21
C ALA A 784 -15.78 -2.89 1.27
N PRO A 785 -16.80 -2.82 2.14
CA PRO A 785 -16.68 -3.19 3.53
C PRO A 785 -16.32 -4.68 3.64
N LYS A 786 -15.35 -5.02 4.50
CA LYS A 786 -14.98 -6.41 4.73
C LYS A 786 -16.08 -7.09 5.55
N LYS A 787 -16.70 -8.13 4.99
CA LYS A 787 -17.70 -8.94 5.69
C LYS A 787 -16.98 -9.75 6.78
N ARG A 788 -17.14 -9.30 8.03
CA ARG A 788 -16.58 -9.95 9.21
C ARG A 788 -17.45 -11.14 9.63
N HIS A 789 -16.82 -12.19 10.15
CA HIS A 789 -17.56 -13.24 10.86
C HIS A 789 -18.04 -12.68 12.21
N VAL A 790 -19.10 -13.23 12.80
CA VAL A 790 -19.66 -12.74 14.09
C VAL A 790 -18.61 -12.77 15.21
N ASP A 791 -17.65 -13.69 15.13
CA ASP A 791 -16.54 -13.80 16.09
C ASP A 791 -15.45 -12.73 15.92
N ASP A 792 -15.45 -12.00 14.80
CA ASP A 792 -14.48 -10.94 14.56
C ASP A 792 -14.90 -9.60 15.19
N ASP A 793 -15.98 -9.49 15.97
CA ASP A 793 -16.42 -8.21 16.56
C ASP A 793 -15.40 -7.68 17.61
N PRO A 794 -14.69 -6.55 17.38
CA PRO A 794 -13.57 -6.12 18.22
C PRO A 794 -13.98 -5.63 19.61
N ASN A 795 -15.28 -5.44 19.86
CA ASN A 795 -15.79 -5.21 21.21
C ASN A 795 -15.92 -6.51 22.03
N PHE A 796 -15.91 -7.67 21.38
CA PHE A 796 -16.08 -8.99 21.99
C PHE A 796 -14.89 -9.94 21.78
N THR A 797 -14.07 -9.72 20.75
CA THR A 797 -12.76 -10.37 20.62
C THR A 797 -11.73 -9.55 21.37
N THR A 798 -11.19 -10.13 22.45
CA THR A 798 -10.02 -9.60 23.16
C THR A 798 -8.93 -9.24 22.15
N ASP A 799 -8.58 -7.97 22.12
CA ASP A 799 -7.40 -7.47 21.42
C ASP A 799 -6.18 -8.29 21.84
N GLN A 800 -5.58 -9.03 20.90
CA GLN A 800 -4.35 -9.78 21.17
C GLN A 800 -3.12 -8.87 21.30
N SER A 801 -3.25 -7.57 21.05
CA SER A 801 -2.19 -6.58 21.29
C SER A 801 -2.13 -6.15 22.77
N ALA A 802 -3.27 -6.10 23.45
CA ALA A 802 -3.36 -6.01 24.91
C ALA A 802 -3.31 -7.41 25.54
N GLY A 803 -2.09 -7.95 25.69
CA GLY A 803 -1.88 -9.20 26.41
C GLY A 803 -2.62 -9.21 27.75
N ILE A 804 -3.44 -10.24 27.95
CA ILE A 804 -4.12 -10.55 29.22
C ILE A 804 -3.15 -10.26 30.38
N SER A 805 -3.51 -9.28 31.20
CA SER A 805 -2.78 -8.94 32.41
C SER A 805 -2.65 -10.20 33.27
N GLY A 806 -1.41 -10.62 33.51
CA GLY A 806 -1.09 -11.81 34.31
C GLY A 806 -1.41 -11.67 35.80
N ASP A 807 -2.22 -10.70 36.20
CA ASP A 807 -2.50 -10.36 37.60
C ASP A 807 -3.86 -10.86 38.11
N SER A 808 -4.63 -11.60 37.32
CA SER A 808 -5.86 -12.24 37.81
C SER A 808 -5.67 -13.76 37.98
N ILE A 809 -5.28 -14.12 39.21
CA ILE A 809 -5.42 -15.41 39.94
C ILE A 809 -4.09 -15.72 40.65
N ILE A 810 -3.91 -15.09 41.81
CA ILE A 810 -2.90 -15.48 42.79
C ILE A 810 -3.51 -16.63 43.60
N SER A 811 -3.13 -17.87 43.29
CA SER A 811 -3.27 -18.96 44.25
C SER A 811 -2.08 -18.90 45.22
N PRO A 812 -2.29 -18.89 46.55
CA PRO A 812 -1.19 -18.80 47.52
C PRO A 812 -0.29 -20.03 47.41
N GLY A 813 0.99 -19.83 47.07
CA GLY A 813 2.03 -20.86 47.19
C GLY A 813 2.64 -21.41 45.89
N ALA A 814 2.25 -20.93 44.70
CA ALA A 814 2.88 -21.37 43.46
C ALA A 814 4.12 -20.52 43.11
N MET A 815 5.32 -21.09 43.23
CA MET A 815 6.51 -20.50 42.62
C MET A 815 6.36 -20.50 41.09
N ALA A 816 6.54 -19.34 40.47
CA ALA A 816 6.45 -19.16 39.02
C ALA A 816 7.60 -19.90 38.31
N GLY A 817 7.32 -21.12 37.83
CA GLY A 817 8.18 -21.86 36.93
C GLY A 817 8.30 -21.15 35.58
N THR A 818 9.54 -20.84 35.20
CA THR A 818 9.92 -20.28 33.91
C THR A 818 9.51 -21.19 32.74
N LYS A 819 8.74 -20.67 31.77
CA LYS A 819 8.56 -21.34 30.48
C LYS A 819 9.78 -21.04 29.59
N ARG A 820 10.68 -22.01 29.46
CA ARG A 820 11.79 -22.00 28.50
C ARG A 820 11.24 -22.24 27.09
N GLY A 821 11.33 -21.25 26.21
CA GLY A 821 11.20 -21.45 24.77
C GLY A 821 12.41 -22.21 24.22
N GLY A 822 12.17 -23.20 23.38
CA GLY A 822 13.18 -24.05 22.74
C GLY A 822 12.62 -25.42 22.32
N VAL A 823 13.33 -26.14 21.45
CA VAL A 823 13.02 -27.53 21.08
C VAL A 823 13.63 -28.52 22.09
N THR A 824 12.99 -29.66 22.32
CA THR A 824 13.59 -30.79 23.04
C THR A 824 14.76 -31.37 22.24
N ALA A 825 15.62 -32.18 22.87
CA ALA A 825 16.72 -32.89 22.17
C ALA A 825 16.23 -33.81 21.03
N SER A 826 14.93 -34.11 20.97
CA SER A 826 14.28 -34.84 19.87
C SER A 826 13.65 -33.94 18.80
N GLY A 827 13.93 -32.63 18.80
CA GLY A 827 13.44 -31.67 17.81
C GLY A 827 11.99 -31.21 17.95
N LYS A 828 11.28 -31.50 19.06
CA LYS A 828 9.90 -31.04 19.26
C LYS A 828 9.83 -29.73 20.03
N SER A 829 9.04 -28.77 19.56
CA SER A 829 8.85 -27.46 20.20
C SER A 829 8.23 -27.59 21.60
N ARG A 830 8.76 -26.85 22.58
CA ARG A 830 8.22 -26.74 23.95
C ARG A 830 7.15 -25.65 24.09
N ASP A 831 6.71 -25.06 22.98
CA ASP A 831 5.68 -24.01 22.97
C ASP A 831 4.27 -24.60 23.19
N PRO A 832 3.58 -24.26 24.30
CA PRO A 832 2.23 -24.76 24.59
C PRO A 832 1.13 -24.17 23.69
N ARG A 833 1.45 -23.22 22.79
CA ARG A 833 0.46 -22.54 21.93
C ARG A 833 0.46 -22.99 20.47
N ARG A 834 1.34 -23.91 20.08
CA ARG A 834 1.27 -24.53 18.75
C ARG A 834 0.11 -25.55 18.76
N PRO A 835 -0.78 -25.59 17.75
CA PRO A 835 -1.82 -26.61 17.69
C PRO A 835 -1.16 -27.98 17.70
N GLN A 836 -1.28 -28.71 18.80
CA GLN A 836 -0.94 -30.12 18.81
C GLN A 836 -2.09 -30.85 18.13
N VAL A 837 -1.77 -31.75 17.20
CA VAL A 837 -2.71 -32.77 16.76
C VAL A 837 -3.19 -33.46 18.04
N GLN A 838 -4.49 -33.39 18.33
CA GLN A 838 -5.06 -34.00 19.53
C GLN A 838 -4.59 -35.46 19.60
N GLN A 839 -4.02 -35.88 20.73
CA GLN A 839 -3.76 -37.30 20.92
C GLN A 839 -5.10 -38.02 20.91
N ILE A 840 -5.28 -38.86 19.89
CA ILE A 840 -6.45 -39.72 19.73
C ILE A 840 -6.61 -40.49 21.03
N THR A 841 -7.65 -40.16 21.79
CA THR A 841 -7.95 -40.88 23.02
C THR A 841 -8.32 -42.32 22.67
N PRO A 842 -8.15 -43.29 23.58
CA PRO A 842 -8.52 -44.69 23.32
C PRO A 842 -10.00 -44.87 22.90
N PHE A 843 -10.85 -43.88 23.19
CA PHE A 843 -12.26 -43.83 22.83
C PHE A 843 -12.53 -43.22 21.44
N MET A 844 -11.58 -42.49 20.83
CA MET A 844 -11.72 -41.97 19.46
C MET A 844 -11.44 -43.03 18.37
N ARG A 845 -10.99 -44.23 18.75
CA ARG A 845 -10.87 -45.40 17.84
C ARG A 845 -12.16 -46.20 17.68
N SER A 846 -13.26 -45.80 18.32
CA SER A 846 -14.53 -46.54 18.25
C SER A 846 -15.50 -46.03 17.17
N GLN A 847 -15.10 -45.04 16.37
CA GLN A 847 -15.83 -44.73 15.14
C GLN A 847 -15.48 -45.83 14.13
N PRO A 848 -16.45 -46.57 13.57
CA PRO A 848 -16.15 -47.59 12.57
C PRO A 848 -15.42 -46.92 11.39
N ASP A 849 -14.30 -47.52 10.98
CA ASP A 849 -13.49 -47.01 9.86
C ASP A 849 -14.40 -46.73 8.66
N GLU A 850 -14.11 -45.64 7.93
CA GLU A 850 -14.85 -45.23 6.73
C GLU A 850 -15.04 -46.39 5.73
N LYS A 851 -14.05 -47.30 5.66
CA LYS A 851 -14.15 -48.56 4.91
C LYS A 851 -15.24 -49.50 5.43
N HIS A 852 -15.36 -49.69 6.74
CA HIS A 852 -16.39 -50.53 7.33
C HIS A 852 -17.80 -49.96 7.10
N VAL A 853 -17.93 -48.63 7.13
CA VAL A 853 -19.19 -47.92 6.82
C VAL A 853 -19.54 -48.06 5.34
N ALA A 854 -18.57 -47.89 4.44
CA ALA A 854 -18.75 -48.05 3.00
C ALA A 854 -19.07 -49.51 2.60
N GLU A 855 -18.50 -50.50 3.30
CA GLU A 855 -18.71 -51.92 3.02
C GLU A 855 -20.01 -52.48 3.62
N ASN A 856 -20.45 -51.98 4.78
CA ASN A 856 -21.58 -52.55 5.51
C ASN A 856 -22.87 -51.71 5.50
N ILE A 857 -22.83 -50.43 5.09
CA ILE A 857 -24.04 -49.61 4.91
C ILE A 857 -24.48 -49.69 3.43
N PRO A 858 -25.59 -50.40 3.11
CA PRO A 858 -25.97 -50.72 1.74
C PRO A 858 -26.27 -49.51 0.85
N LEU A 859 -26.64 -48.37 1.45
CA LEU A 859 -27.02 -47.14 0.75
C LEU A 859 -25.87 -46.15 0.54
N SER A 860 -24.68 -46.39 1.11
CA SER A 860 -23.54 -45.48 0.98
C SER A 860 -23.00 -45.38 -0.46
N ARG A 861 -23.24 -46.41 -1.30
CA ARG A 861 -22.83 -46.46 -2.71
C ARG A 861 -23.72 -45.67 -3.68
N MET A 862 -24.95 -45.29 -3.28
CA MET A 862 -25.87 -44.57 -4.17
C MET A 862 -25.57 -43.08 -4.31
N LEU A 863 -24.67 -42.53 -3.49
CA LEU A 863 -24.28 -41.12 -3.53
C LEU A 863 -23.53 -40.75 -4.82
N HIS A 864 -23.02 -41.74 -5.56
CA HIS A 864 -22.21 -41.57 -6.76
C HIS A 864 -22.87 -42.10 -8.05
N GLU A 865 -24.08 -42.66 -7.98
CA GLU A 865 -24.84 -43.00 -9.20
C GLU A 865 -25.51 -41.74 -9.76
N ASP A 866 -25.33 -41.50 -11.06
CA ASP A 866 -26.03 -40.42 -11.75
C ASP A 866 -27.54 -40.72 -11.71
N PRO A 867 -28.38 -39.82 -11.20
CA PRO A 867 -29.83 -40.03 -11.11
C PRO A 867 -30.46 -40.37 -12.47
N ARG A 868 -29.85 -39.94 -13.59
CA ARG A 868 -30.34 -40.28 -14.93
C ARG A 868 -30.14 -41.77 -15.27
N GLU A 869 -28.96 -42.31 -15.00
CA GLU A 869 -28.67 -43.74 -15.22
C GLU A 869 -29.49 -44.63 -14.29
N ALA A 870 -29.67 -44.20 -13.03
CA ALA A 870 -30.50 -44.92 -12.07
C ALA A 870 -31.97 -45.02 -12.53
N LEU A 871 -32.53 -43.94 -13.11
CA LEU A 871 -33.90 -43.94 -13.64
C LEU A 871 -34.03 -44.78 -14.94
N LEU A 872 -33.04 -44.73 -15.83
CA LEU A 872 -33.03 -45.51 -17.06
C LEU A 872 -33.01 -47.03 -16.81
N LYS A 873 -32.33 -47.50 -15.75
CA LYS A 873 -32.34 -48.92 -15.34
C LYS A 873 -33.75 -49.47 -15.08
N TYR A 874 -34.69 -48.62 -14.65
CA TYR A 874 -36.06 -49.00 -14.36
C TYR A 874 -37.04 -48.72 -15.50
N ALA A 875 -36.62 -48.03 -16.58
CA ALA A 875 -37.49 -47.71 -17.71
C ALA A 875 -37.99 -48.97 -18.45
N ASP A 876 -37.11 -49.94 -18.69
CA ASP A 876 -37.48 -51.21 -19.34
C ASP A 876 -38.35 -52.09 -18.43
N VAL A 877 -38.13 -52.03 -17.12
CA VAL A 877 -38.93 -52.76 -16.12
C VAL A 877 -40.32 -52.16 -16.00
N ALA A 878 -40.43 -50.82 -16.00
CA ALA A 878 -41.70 -50.10 -15.99
C ALA A 878 -42.54 -50.35 -17.26
N ASN A 879 -41.88 -50.52 -18.42
CA ASN A 879 -42.55 -50.90 -19.66
C ASN A 879 -43.03 -52.35 -19.66
N LYS A 880 -42.27 -53.29 -19.07
CA LYS A 880 -42.60 -54.73 -19.04
C LYS A 880 -43.62 -55.10 -17.96
N ASP A 881 -43.58 -54.45 -16.78
CA ASP A 881 -44.50 -54.70 -15.66
C ASP A 881 -44.98 -53.38 -15.00
N PRO A 882 -45.95 -52.67 -15.62
CA PRO A 882 -46.42 -51.38 -15.12
C PRO A 882 -47.31 -51.54 -13.88
N LYS A 883 -46.70 -51.77 -12.71
CA LYS A 883 -47.43 -51.97 -11.44
C LYS A 883 -48.33 -50.80 -11.05
N PHE A 884 -47.90 -49.56 -11.32
CA PHE A 884 -48.63 -48.35 -10.92
C PHE A 884 -49.47 -47.72 -12.03
N THR A 885 -49.25 -48.07 -13.31
CA THR A 885 -50.00 -47.53 -14.45
C THR A 885 -50.88 -48.56 -15.17
N ALA A 886 -50.97 -49.79 -14.64
CA ALA A 886 -51.79 -50.87 -15.20
C ALA A 886 -53.26 -50.48 -15.46
N ALA A 887 -53.86 -49.66 -14.59
CA ALA A 887 -55.24 -49.20 -14.73
C ALA A 887 -55.47 -48.23 -15.90
N TRP A 888 -54.41 -47.56 -16.39
CA TRP A 888 -54.48 -46.55 -17.44
C TRP A 888 -53.83 -46.99 -18.75
N ARG A 889 -53.59 -48.30 -18.96
CA ARG A 889 -52.97 -48.84 -20.19
C ARG A 889 -53.58 -48.32 -21.50
N ALA A 890 -54.88 -48.07 -21.51
CA ALA A 890 -55.61 -47.59 -22.70
C ALA A 890 -55.62 -46.06 -22.85
N THR A 891 -55.32 -45.31 -21.78
CA THR A 891 -55.42 -43.84 -21.74
C THR A 891 -54.10 -43.15 -21.39
N GLN A 892 -53.01 -43.90 -21.26
CA GLN A 892 -51.71 -43.36 -20.88
C GLN A 892 -51.12 -42.58 -22.06
N PRO A 893 -50.86 -41.26 -21.92
CA PRO A 893 -50.32 -40.45 -23.01
C PRO A 893 -48.91 -40.91 -23.38
N VAL A 894 -48.63 -40.98 -24.68
CA VAL A 894 -47.31 -41.32 -25.21
C VAL A 894 -46.38 -40.12 -24.99
N THR A 895 -45.31 -40.33 -24.20
CA THR A 895 -44.27 -39.32 -23.99
C THR A 895 -43.53 -39.07 -25.29
N GLN A 896 -43.71 -37.89 -25.89
CA GLN A 896 -42.90 -37.44 -27.02
C GLN A 896 -41.62 -36.80 -26.48
N TYR A 897 -40.47 -37.37 -26.82
CA TYR A 897 -39.18 -36.74 -26.61
C TYR A 897 -38.91 -35.80 -27.79
N ALA A 898 -38.27 -34.66 -27.54
CA ALA A 898 -37.79 -33.79 -28.62
C ALA A 898 -36.72 -34.54 -29.42
N GLU A 899 -36.89 -34.63 -30.74
CA GLU A 899 -35.84 -35.11 -31.65
C GLU A 899 -34.67 -34.12 -31.57
N LEU A 900 -33.62 -34.52 -30.87
CA LEU A 900 -32.33 -33.84 -30.91
C LEU A 900 -31.71 -34.18 -32.27
N SER A 901 -31.37 -33.15 -33.04
CA SER A 901 -30.69 -33.28 -34.33
C SER A 901 -29.38 -34.05 -34.18
N ASP A 902 -29.10 -34.95 -35.12
CA ASP A 902 -27.97 -35.90 -35.16
C ASP A 902 -26.54 -35.28 -35.13
N ASP A 903 -26.39 -33.97 -34.93
CA ASP A 903 -25.10 -33.29 -34.86
C ASP A 903 -24.46 -33.31 -33.45
N GLU A 904 -25.12 -33.85 -32.42
CA GLU A 904 -24.59 -33.96 -31.05
C GLU A 904 -24.20 -35.40 -30.62
N ALA A 905 -24.18 -36.36 -31.54
CA ALA A 905 -24.00 -37.78 -31.21
C ALA A 905 -22.54 -38.24 -30.96
N ASP A 906 -21.53 -37.40 -31.23
CA ASP A 906 -20.10 -37.77 -31.09
C ASP A 906 -19.42 -37.29 -29.78
N GLU A 907 -20.15 -36.66 -28.87
CA GLU A 907 -19.61 -36.32 -27.54
C GLU A 907 -20.00 -37.35 -26.47
N GLY A 908 -19.14 -38.35 -26.30
CA GLY A 908 -19.25 -39.36 -25.24
C GLY A 908 -19.24 -38.77 -23.81
N PRO A 909 -19.73 -39.54 -22.80
CA PRO A 909 -20.15 -39.03 -21.50
C PRO A 909 -19.03 -38.65 -20.51
N ASP A 910 -17.75 -38.70 -20.90
CA ASP A 910 -16.64 -38.54 -19.95
C ASP A 910 -16.22 -37.08 -19.64
N LYS A 911 -16.81 -36.06 -20.29
CA LYS A 911 -16.44 -34.65 -20.01
C LYS A 911 -17.25 -33.95 -18.90
N LYS A 912 -18.29 -34.57 -18.33
CA LYS A 912 -19.12 -33.94 -17.29
C LYS A 912 -18.72 -34.21 -15.83
N LYS A 913 -17.52 -34.77 -15.58
CA LYS A 913 -16.97 -34.92 -14.22
C LYS A 913 -16.00 -33.83 -13.77
N VAL A 914 -15.72 -32.81 -14.59
CA VAL A 914 -14.85 -31.69 -14.19
C VAL A 914 -15.64 -30.39 -14.15
N LYS A 915 -16.55 -30.30 -13.17
CA LYS A 915 -16.95 -29.06 -12.49
C LYS A 915 -17.98 -29.40 -11.41
N ARG A 916 -17.48 -29.80 -10.24
CA ARG A 916 -18.15 -29.55 -8.97
C ARG A 916 -17.11 -29.28 -7.90
#